data_AF-A0A7V9CHY5-F1
#
_entry.id   AF-A0A7V9CHY5-F1
#
_cell.length_a   1.000
_cell.length_b   1.000
_cell.length_c   1.000
_cell.angle_alpha   90.00
_cell.angle_beta   90.00
_cell.angle_gamma   90.00
#
_symmetry.space_group_name_H-M   'P 1'
#
loop_
_entity.id
_entity.type
_entity.pdbx_description
1 polymer ?
#
loop_
_entity_poly.entity_id
_entity_poly.type
_entity_poly.pdbx_seq_one_letter_code
_entity_poly.pdbx_strand_id
1 'polypeptide(L)'
;MKTLREACKPRDSMFDAVRRDTVADLGDLVGGKIAPGAFFAENYITEGMKTLLTESFRRLEGKSEQGVFKLTQAMGGDKTHNLLALGLLAQRPEHRADVMSGFYTSDKKLGKVRVVAFSGRESDAPYGLWGSIAEQLGKRELFKDYYSPMSAPGQSAWINLLKGEPLVIMLDELPPYFVNAKAKSIGNSDLSVVTATALANLMVALTKDELRNVVLVITDLTVSWQAGHQQIVSALQDLQRESGRVAMDLEPVRMNTDEFYQILRKRLFESLPSKEDIAEIAQGYAQSVRDARQMDVTNASPEQFAQSVAESYPFHPSIRDLYARFKENPGFQQTRGLIRLMRIVASLLWKGDGAGKHYLLSAHDVDLNDRETLSEVAQINPTLESAIAHDIASNGKSVAEVMDTNLANGDTGDVARLLLVASLANVPGATRGLSIPEIIAYLCAPGRDISRLKNEVLSRFMTAAWYLHTTGDGKLFFRNTQNLVARLKTTADAYLRDQSVKELKAQLQEMFRADTGWSYQQLLVLPAIDEINPTQDKVTLVIFEPHAQGLHPDLKAFHEQLTFRNRVGFLTGQRNFDALLNSAKEFKAIHQIIAELSAEGTPDQDPQLVQARDLQDRIRAQFLSATRETFTTLYFPVADRLMSADFPMEFRNNHYHGEEQITKTLTAKAKYTDDIASDVFRQKAESKLFTQKSMLWTEIKRRAASNTGWQWHRADALDKLKDDCLRKDIWRES
;
A
#
# COMPACT_ATOMS: atom_id res chain seq x y z
N MET A 1 0.27 -28.27 23.12
CA MET A 1 1.01 -27.60 22.03
C MET A 1 2.12 -26.74 22.61
N LYS A 2 3.35 -26.92 22.13
CA LYS A 2 4.52 -26.14 22.55
C LYS A 2 4.62 -24.83 21.76
N THR A 3 4.90 -23.73 22.44
CA THR A 3 5.20 -22.44 21.82
C THR A 3 6.55 -22.46 21.11
N LEU A 4 6.85 -21.47 20.26
CA LEU A 4 8.15 -21.35 19.58
C LEU A 4 9.32 -21.39 20.56
N ARG A 5 9.20 -20.73 21.72
CA ARG A 5 10.22 -20.68 22.77
C ARG A 5 10.51 -22.06 23.37
N GLU A 6 9.48 -22.88 23.52
CA GLU A 6 9.60 -24.23 24.08
C GLU A 6 10.05 -25.26 23.04
N ALA A 7 9.68 -25.05 21.78
CA ALA A 7 9.87 -26.03 20.70
C ALA A 7 11.17 -25.85 19.92
N CYS A 8 11.64 -24.62 19.74
CA CYS A 8 12.77 -24.30 18.85
C CYS A 8 13.95 -23.71 19.64
N LYS A 9 15.17 -24.14 19.29
CA LYS A 9 16.41 -23.54 19.78
C LYS A 9 17.03 -22.68 18.69
N PRO A 10 17.00 -21.34 18.79
CA PRO A 10 17.67 -20.49 17.82
C PRO A 10 19.18 -20.62 17.88
N ARG A 11 19.86 -20.31 16.78
CA ARG A 11 21.33 -20.19 16.74
C ARG A 11 21.78 -18.88 17.40
N ASP A 12 22.96 -18.89 18.00
CA ASP A 12 23.60 -17.68 18.52
C ASP A 12 23.80 -16.61 17.42
N SER A 13 24.09 -17.04 16.19
CA SER A 13 24.24 -16.16 15.02
C SER A 13 22.96 -15.42 14.62
N MET A 14 21.79 -15.84 15.13
CA MET A 14 20.54 -15.10 14.97
C MET A 14 20.56 -13.78 15.74
N PHE A 15 21.26 -13.71 16.87
CA PHE A 15 21.28 -12.55 17.76
C PHE A 15 22.46 -11.61 17.48
N ASP A 16 23.53 -12.11 16.88
CA ASP A 16 24.71 -11.34 16.49
C ASP A 16 24.38 -10.38 15.35
N ALA A 17 24.55 -9.07 15.58
CA ALA A 17 24.34 -8.01 14.58
C ALA A 17 25.50 -7.91 13.58
N VAL A 18 26.72 -8.25 13.98
CA VAL A 18 27.94 -8.10 13.18
C VAL A 18 28.05 -9.24 12.17
N ARG A 19 27.67 -10.46 12.54
CA ARG A 19 27.60 -11.62 11.62
C ARG A 19 26.43 -11.58 10.63
N ARG A 20 25.58 -10.55 10.63
CA ARG A 20 24.43 -10.48 9.69
C ARG A 20 24.86 -10.17 8.26
N ASP A 21 26.01 -9.53 8.07
CA ASP A 21 26.47 -9.03 6.76
C ASP A 21 27.82 -9.53 6.26
N THR A 22 28.58 -10.29 7.05
CA THR A 22 29.81 -10.93 6.57
C THR A 22 29.49 -12.08 5.62
N VAL A 23 29.58 -11.80 4.32
CA VAL A 23 29.52 -12.82 3.27
C VAL A 23 30.96 -13.24 2.97
N ALA A 24 31.26 -14.50 3.25
CA ALA A 24 32.52 -15.10 2.80
C ALA A 24 32.60 -15.00 1.28
N ASP A 25 33.75 -14.57 0.78
CA ASP A 25 34.02 -14.48 -0.65
C ASP A 25 35.00 -15.56 -1.13
N LEU A 26 35.31 -15.56 -2.43
CA LEU A 26 36.25 -16.52 -3.00
C LEU A 26 37.69 -16.28 -2.55
N GLY A 27 38.05 -15.05 -2.17
CA GLY A 27 39.34 -14.75 -1.57
C GLY A 27 39.51 -15.45 -0.22
N ASP A 28 38.46 -15.47 0.60
CA ASP A 28 38.43 -16.20 1.88
C ASP A 28 38.56 -17.73 1.69
N LEU A 29 37.97 -18.26 0.61
CA LEU A 29 38.12 -19.67 0.24
C LEU A 29 39.56 -20.01 -0.18
N VAL A 30 40.15 -19.22 -1.08
CA VAL A 30 41.53 -19.43 -1.56
C VAL A 30 42.54 -19.22 -0.42
N GLY A 31 42.27 -18.24 0.45
CA GLY A 31 43.08 -17.95 1.65
C GLY A 31 42.87 -18.91 2.82
N GLY A 32 41.95 -19.88 2.72
CA GLY A 32 41.70 -20.87 3.77
C GLY A 32 41.10 -20.31 5.06
N LYS A 33 40.40 -19.17 4.99
CA LYS A 33 39.81 -18.46 6.14
C LYS A 33 38.43 -18.98 6.54
N ILE A 34 37.83 -19.86 5.74
CA ILE A 34 36.48 -20.39 5.96
C ILE A 34 36.57 -21.74 6.68
N ALA A 35 35.93 -21.86 7.84
CA ALA A 35 35.79 -23.11 8.58
C ALA A 35 34.66 -23.97 7.96
N PRO A 36 34.96 -25.15 7.36
CA PRO A 36 33.94 -25.94 6.66
C PRO A 36 32.78 -26.39 7.56
N GLY A 37 33.08 -26.83 8.78
CA GLY A 37 32.05 -27.26 9.73
C GLY A 37 31.04 -26.17 10.06
N ALA A 38 31.50 -24.94 10.31
CA ALA A 38 30.62 -23.80 10.56
C ALA A 38 29.83 -23.42 9.30
N PHE A 39 30.46 -23.47 8.13
CA PHE A 39 29.81 -23.19 6.86
C PHE A 39 28.64 -24.16 6.59
N PHE A 40 28.87 -25.47 6.64
CA PHE A 40 27.82 -26.47 6.37
C PHE A 40 26.79 -26.60 7.50
N ALA A 41 27.09 -26.15 8.72
CA ALA A 41 26.12 -26.09 9.81
C ALA A 41 25.02 -25.05 9.57
N GLU A 42 25.32 -23.95 8.88
CA GLU A 42 24.37 -22.86 8.61
C GLU A 42 23.83 -22.83 7.18
N ASN A 43 24.45 -23.58 6.25
CA ASN A 43 24.05 -23.61 4.85
C ASN A 43 23.34 -24.92 4.49
N TYR A 44 22.14 -24.81 3.93
CA TYR A 44 21.38 -25.95 3.44
C TYR A 44 21.87 -26.36 2.04
N ILE A 45 22.04 -27.66 1.80
CA ILE A 45 22.41 -28.19 0.49
C ILE A 45 21.16 -28.34 -0.37
N THR A 46 20.96 -27.40 -1.28
CA THR A 46 19.84 -27.36 -2.24
C THR A 46 20.02 -28.43 -3.32
N GLU A 47 18.96 -28.81 -4.01
CA GLU A 47 18.97 -29.72 -5.16
C GLU A 47 19.91 -29.22 -6.26
N GLY A 48 19.88 -27.91 -6.57
CA GLY A 48 20.83 -27.30 -7.50
C GLY A 48 22.29 -27.51 -7.07
N MET A 49 22.57 -27.36 -5.77
CA MET A 49 23.88 -27.62 -5.18
C MET A 49 24.23 -29.12 -5.20
N LYS A 50 23.28 -30.02 -4.92
CA LYS A 50 23.49 -31.48 -5.04
C LYS A 50 23.89 -31.85 -6.45
N THR A 51 23.22 -31.29 -7.47
CA THR A 51 23.56 -31.53 -8.87
C THR A 51 24.95 -30.99 -9.20
N LEU A 52 25.27 -29.75 -8.81
CA LEU A 52 26.60 -29.17 -9.01
C LEU A 52 27.69 -30.04 -8.40
N LEU A 53 27.53 -30.41 -7.12
CA LEU A 53 28.50 -31.22 -6.38
C LEU A 53 28.63 -32.61 -7.01
N THR A 54 27.52 -33.28 -7.31
CA THR A 54 27.54 -34.62 -7.91
C THR A 54 28.28 -34.62 -9.25
N GLU A 55 27.91 -33.75 -10.18
CA GLU A 55 28.50 -33.74 -11.51
C GLU A 55 29.95 -33.21 -11.50
N SER A 56 30.27 -32.25 -10.62
CA SER A 56 31.65 -31.80 -10.43
C SER A 56 32.55 -32.93 -9.91
N PHE A 57 32.12 -33.67 -8.89
CA PHE A 57 32.92 -34.78 -8.37
C PHE A 57 33.00 -35.95 -9.33
N ARG A 58 31.92 -36.27 -10.07
CA ARG A 58 31.99 -37.26 -11.16
C ARG A 58 33.02 -36.84 -12.20
N ARG A 59 33.09 -35.57 -12.58
CA ARG A 59 34.10 -35.04 -13.50
C ARG A 59 35.50 -35.18 -12.92
N LEU A 60 35.73 -34.72 -11.69
CA LEU A 60 37.04 -34.81 -11.02
C LEU A 60 37.54 -36.27 -10.90
N GLU A 61 36.63 -37.23 -10.81
CA GLU A 61 36.91 -38.67 -10.75
C GLU A 61 37.03 -39.33 -12.14
N GLY A 62 36.88 -38.58 -13.23
CA GLY A 62 36.92 -39.11 -14.60
C GLY A 62 35.69 -39.95 -14.99
N LYS A 63 34.57 -39.81 -14.27
CA LYS A 63 33.29 -40.51 -14.47
C LYS A 63 32.25 -39.68 -15.23
N SER A 64 32.59 -38.46 -15.64
CA SER A 64 31.72 -37.56 -16.40
C SER A 64 32.51 -36.77 -17.44
N GLU A 65 31.87 -36.54 -18.58
CA GLU A 65 32.36 -35.67 -19.66
C GLU A 65 31.96 -34.20 -19.45
N GLN A 66 31.11 -33.91 -18.47
CA GLN A 66 30.65 -32.55 -18.16
C GLN A 66 31.72 -31.78 -17.39
N GLY A 67 32.43 -30.89 -18.07
CA GLY A 67 33.51 -30.09 -17.48
C GLY A 67 33.16 -28.64 -17.17
N VAL A 68 32.07 -28.11 -17.73
CA VAL A 68 31.72 -26.68 -17.66
C VAL A 68 30.32 -26.51 -17.06
N PHE A 69 30.22 -25.77 -15.96
CA PHE A 69 28.98 -25.48 -15.26
C PHE A 69 28.73 -23.98 -15.26
N LYS A 70 27.52 -23.57 -15.61
CA LYS A 70 27.09 -22.18 -15.56
C LYS A 70 26.03 -22.02 -14.47
N LEU A 71 26.33 -21.23 -13.45
CA LEU A 71 25.37 -20.86 -12.43
C LEU A 71 24.57 -19.65 -12.91
N THR A 72 23.37 -19.94 -13.42
CA THR A 72 22.45 -18.91 -13.90
C THR A 72 21.85 -18.15 -12.72
N GLN A 73 21.47 -16.89 -12.96
CA GLN A 73 20.88 -16.07 -11.92
C GLN A 73 19.42 -16.49 -11.73
N ALA A 74 19.20 -17.49 -10.89
CA ALA A 74 17.89 -17.72 -10.32
C ALA A 74 17.61 -16.60 -9.33
N MET A 75 18.41 -16.51 -8.25
CA MET A 75 18.21 -15.53 -7.19
C MET A 75 19.50 -15.00 -6.52
N GLY A 76 19.46 -13.75 -6.03
CA GLY A 76 20.61 -13.06 -5.46
C GLY A 76 21.18 -13.73 -4.20
N GLY A 77 22.50 -13.96 -4.17
CA GLY A 77 23.26 -14.49 -3.02
C GLY A 77 23.60 -15.98 -3.06
N ASP A 78 22.95 -16.79 -3.90
CA ASP A 78 23.08 -18.26 -3.83
C ASP A 78 24.26 -18.83 -4.65
N LYS A 79 24.83 -18.05 -5.57
CA LYS A 79 25.94 -18.50 -6.45
C LYS A 79 27.27 -18.64 -5.72
N THR A 80 27.66 -17.62 -4.96
CA THR A 80 28.89 -17.64 -4.17
C THR A 80 28.86 -18.80 -3.18
N HIS A 81 27.71 -19.06 -2.54
CA HIS A 81 27.54 -20.22 -1.64
C HIS A 81 27.77 -21.56 -2.34
N ASN A 82 27.33 -21.73 -3.58
CA ASN A 82 27.58 -22.94 -4.37
C ASN A 82 29.06 -23.10 -4.70
N LEU A 83 29.74 -22.02 -5.09
CA LEU A 83 31.18 -22.02 -5.33
C LEU A 83 31.95 -22.38 -4.05
N LEU A 84 31.61 -21.74 -2.92
CA LEU A 84 32.23 -22.01 -1.63
C LEU A 84 32.03 -23.46 -1.19
N ALA A 85 30.83 -24.01 -1.32
CA ALA A 85 30.54 -25.40 -0.98
C ALA A 85 31.39 -26.37 -1.79
N LEU A 86 31.43 -26.20 -3.13
CA LEU A 86 32.27 -27.02 -4.01
C LEU A 86 33.75 -26.89 -3.66
N GLY A 87 34.22 -25.66 -3.42
CA GLY A 87 35.63 -25.38 -3.14
C GLY A 87 36.09 -25.95 -1.80
N LEU A 88 35.28 -25.82 -0.76
CA LEU A 88 35.58 -26.39 0.55
C LEU A 88 35.66 -27.92 0.46
N LEU A 89 34.70 -28.57 -0.20
CA LEU A 89 34.71 -30.03 -0.35
C LEU A 89 35.85 -30.51 -1.27
N ALA A 90 36.22 -29.74 -2.28
CA ALA A 90 37.39 -30.01 -3.12
C ALA A 90 38.69 -29.97 -2.28
N GLN A 91 38.88 -28.92 -1.49
CA GLN A 91 40.08 -28.73 -0.67
C GLN A 91 40.15 -29.62 0.59
N ARG A 92 39.00 -30.04 1.13
CA ARG A 92 38.85 -30.73 2.43
C ARG A 92 38.11 -32.06 2.27
N PRO A 93 38.79 -33.11 1.76
CA PRO A 93 38.18 -34.43 1.54
C PRO A 93 37.50 -35.05 2.76
N GLU A 94 37.96 -34.71 3.96
CA GLU A 94 37.43 -35.15 5.25
C GLU A 94 35.95 -34.81 5.46
N HIS A 95 35.43 -33.73 4.85
CA HIS A 95 34.03 -33.30 5.00
C HIS A 95 33.09 -33.84 3.92
N ARG A 96 33.60 -34.55 2.90
CA ARG A 96 32.77 -35.05 1.79
C ARG A 96 31.73 -36.07 2.26
N ALA A 97 32.11 -36.98 3.16
CA ALA A 97 31.19 -37.98 3.68
C ALA A 97 30.06 -37.33 4.49
N ASP A 98 30.39 -36.36 5.34
CA ASP A 98 29.42 -35.66 6.19
C ASP A 98 28.38 -34.88 5.37
N VAL A 99 28.81 -34.28 4.26
CA VAL A 99 27.96 -33.39 3.45
C VAL A 99 27.28 -34.12 2.29
N MET A 100 27.97 -35.04 1.61
CA MET A 100 27.53 -35.59 0.33
C MET A 100 26.95 -37.01 0.41
N SER A 101 27.22 -37.79 1.46
CA SER A 101 26.88 -39.23 1.51
C SER A 101 25.40 -39.55 1.23
N GLY A 102 24.49 -38.61 1.53
CA GLY A 102 23.07 -38.76 1.25
C GLY A 102 22.66 -38.68 -0.22
N PHE A 103 23.53 -38.22 -1.13
CA PHE A 103 23.22 -38.09 -2.56
C PHE A 103 24.37 -38.50 -3.50
N TYR A 104 25.63 -38.45 -3.06
CA TYR A 104 26.78 -38.90 -3.83
C TYR A 104 27.94 -39.32 -2.94
N THR A 105 28.55 -40.47 -3.23
CA THR A 105 29.77 -40.93 -2.53
C THR A 105 30.98 -40.69 -3.42
N SER A 106 31.81 -39.72 -3.03
CA SER A 106 33.07 -39.44 -3.74
C SER A 106 34.09 -40.57 -3.55
N ASP A 107 34.85 -40.86 -4.61
CA ASP A 107 35.95 -41.81 -4.58
C ASP A 107 37.04 -41.33 -3.61
N LYS A 108 37.35 -42.15 -2.60
CA LYS A 108 38.40 -41.89 -1.61
C LYS A 108 39.78 -41.67 -2.27
N LYS A 109 39.99 -42.22 -3.47
CA LYS A 109 41.24 -42.05 -4.25
C LYS A 109 41.43 -40.65 -4.79
N LEU A 110 40.36 -39.85 -4.94
CA LEU A 110 40.46 -38.49 -5.48
C LEU A 110 41.37 -37.58 -4.63
N GLY A 111 41.41 -37.81 -3.31
CA GLY A 111 42.23 -37.00 -2.40
C GLY A 111 41.84 -35.53 -2.42
N LYS A 112 42.76 -34.65 -2.02
CA LYS A 112 42.59 -33.19 -2.06
C LYS A 112 42.65 -32.70 -3.51
N VAL A 113 41.71 -31.83 -3.88
CA VAL A 113 41.60 -31.23 -5.21
C VAL A 113 42.08 -29.79 -5.16
N ARG A 114 42.84 -29.35 -6.16
CA ARG A 114 43.30 -27.96 -6.25
C ARG A 114 42.13 -27.06 -6.65
N VAL A 115 42.04 -25.88 -6.05
CA VAL A 115 41.02 -24.88 -6.37
C VAL A 115 41.69 -23.57 -6.74
N VAL A 116 41.27 -22.98 -7.84
CA VAL A 116 41.64 -21.63 -8.27
C VAL A 116 40.38 -20.82 -8.51
N ALA A 117 40.40 -19.54 -8.16
CA ALA A 117 39.24 -18.67 -8.27
C ALA A 117 39.62 -17.31 -8.83
N PHE A 118 38.76 -16.71 -9.66
CA PHE A 118 38.94 -15.36 -10.18
C PHE A 118 37.63 -14.59 -10.03
N SER A 119 37.67 -13.44 -9.36
CA SER A 119 36.54 -12.53 -9.29
C SER A 119 36.64 -11.49 -10.40
N GLY A 120 35.57 -11.30 -11.17
CA GLY A 120 35.51 -10.25 -12.18
C GLY A 120 35.50 -8.83 -11.60
N ARG A 121 35.48 -8.68 -10.26
CA ARG A 121 35.73 -7.41 -9.59
C ARG A 121 37.22 -7.06 -9.52
N GLU A 122 38.12 -8.03 -9.67
CA GLU A 122 39.58 -7.86 -9.74
C GLU A 122 40.03 -7.35 -11.14
N SER A 123 39.53 -6.16 -11.51
CA SER A 123 39.75 -5.56 -12.82
C SER A 123 41.18 -5.05 -13.07
N ASP A 124 41.98 -4.97 -12.02
CA ASP A 124 43.38 -4.53 -11.99
C ASP A 124 44.38 -5.70 -12.02
N ALA A 125 43.92 -6.95 -12.14
CA ALA A 125 44.78 -8.12 -12.31
C ALA A 125 45.82 -7.90 -13.44
N PRO A 126 47.14 -7.86 -13.12
CA PRO A 126 48.18 -7.38 -14.05
C PRO A 126 48.24 -8.09 -15.40
N TYR A 127 47.92 -9.39 -15.42
CA TYR A 127 47.90 -10.25 -16.61
C TYR A 127 46.51 -10.84 -16.87
N GLY A 128 45.49 -10.15 -16.38
CA GLY A 128 44.09 -10.55 -16.54
C GLY A 128 43.77 -11.94 -15.98
N LEU A 129 42.67 -12.49 -16.48
CA LEU A 129 42.10 -13.78 -16.07
C LEU A 129 43.12 -14.93 -16.13
N TRP A 130 43.77 -15.12 -17.28
CA TRP A 130 44.63 -16.29 -17.50
C TRP A 130 45.94 -16.22 -16.74
N GLY A 131 46.49 -15.01 -16.56
CA GLY A 131 47.66 -14.80 -15.71
C GLY A 131 47.36 -15.06 -14.24
N SER A 132 46.21 -14.62 -13.72
CA SER A 132 45.79 -14.92 -12.34
C SER A 132 45.63 -16.42 -12.11
N ILE A 133 45.01 -17.15 -13.05
CA ILE A 133 44.92 -18.62 -12.97
C ILE A 133 46.31 -19.26 -12.98
N ALA A 134 47.20 -18.84 -13.90
CA ALA A 134 48.55 -19.39 -13.98
C ALA A 134 49.39 -19.12 -12.71
N GLU A 135 49.21 -17.94 -12.11
CA GLU A 135 49.84 -17.53 -10.85
C GLU A 135 49.36 -18.37 -9.67
N GLN A 136 48.04 -18.55 -9.50
CA GLN A 136 47.47 -19.42 -8.46
C GLN A 136 47.89 -20.89 -8.63
N LEU A 137 48.17 -21.31 -9.87
CA LEU A 137 48.72 -22.63 -10.17
C LEU A 137 50.23 -22.75 -9.92
N GLY A 138 50.94 -21.65 -9.66
CA GLY A 138 52.40 -21.62 -9.55
C GLY A 138 53.10 -21.88 -10.89
N LYS A 139 52.40 -21.67 -12.01
CA LYS A 139 52.83 -21.98 -13.38
C LYS A 139 52.89 -20.73 -14.28
N ARG A 140 53.08 -19.55 -13.68
CA ARG A 140 53.10 -18.23 -14.35
C ARG A 140 54.01 -18.20 -15.59
N GLU A 141 55.16 -18.87 -15.53
CA GLU A 141 56.15 -18.93 -16.62
C GLU A 141 55.64 -19.60 -17.90
N LEU A 142 54.68 -20.53 -17.80
CA LEU A 142 54.14 -21.22 -18.98
C LEU A 142 53.37 -20.27 -19.91
N PHE A 143 52.92 -19.14 -19.38
CA PHE A 143 52.14 -18.13 -20.10
C PHE A 143 52.93 -16.83 -20.36
N LYS A 144 54.25 -16.83 -20.16
CA LYS A 144 55.09 -15.62 -20.31
C LYS A 144 54.95 -14.93 -21.69
N ASP A 145 54.81 -15.74 -22.75
CA ASP A 145 54.70 -15.24 -24.12
C ASP A 145 53.33 -14.62 -24.41
N TYR A 146 52.34 -14.80 -23.51
CA TYR A 146 50.99 -14.26 -23.61
C TYR A 146 50.78 -12.97 -22.78
N TYR A 147 51.81 -12.48 -22.08
CA TYR A 147 51.70 -11.29 -21.22
C TYR A 147 52.11 -10.00 -21.92
N SER A 148 52.98 -10.06 -22.93
CA SER A 148 53.51 -8.86 -23.60
C SER A 148 53.87 -9.13 -25.07
N PRO A 149 53.04 -8.68 -26.04
CA PRO A 149 51.72 -8.09 -25.83
C PRO A 149 50.72 -9.11 -25.28
N MET A 150 49.71 -8.64 -24.54
CA MET A 150 48.64 -9.50 -24.06
C MET A 150 47.96 -10.20 -25.23
N SER A 151 47.98 -11.53 -25.22
CA SER A 151 47.40 -12.35 -26.29
C SER A 151 46.68 -13.55 -25.69
N ALA A 152 45.61 -14.00 -26.35
CA ALA A 152 44.78 -15.07 -25.83
C ALA A 152 45.54 -16.41 -25.86
N PRO A 153 45.73 -17.11 -24.74
CA PRO A 153 46.27 -18.46 -24.76
C PRO A 153 45.39 -19.38 -25.61
N GLY A 154 46.03 -20.14 -26.50
CA GLY A 154 45.35 -21.14 -27.33
C GLY A 154 44.99 -22.40 -26.55
N GLN A 155 44.23 -23.30 -27.20
CA GLN A 155 43.82 -24.58 -26.60
C GLN A 155 45.00 -25.39 -26.04
N SER A 156 46.08 -25.58 -26.82
CA SER A 156 47.25 -26.35 -26.39
C SER A 156 47.97 -25.71 -25.20
N ALA A 157 47.95 -24.38 -25.08
CA ALA A 157 48.53 -23.67 -23.95
C ALA A 157 47.73 -23.95 -22.67
N TRP A 158 46.39 -23.92 -22.75
CA TRP A 158 45.51 -24.32 -21.65
C TRP A 158 45.70 -25.78 -21.24
N ILE A 159 45.78 -26.71 -22.19
CA ILE A 159 46.05 -28.12 -21.89
C ILE A 159 47.38 -28.27 -21.14
N ASN A 160 48.44 -27.60 -21.60
CA ASN A 160 49.75 -27.67 -20.95
C ASN A 160 49.76 -27.06 -19.54
N LEU A 161 48.99 -25.99 -19.31
CA LEU A 161 48.85 -25.38 -17.99
C LEU A 161 48.08 -26.28 -17.02
N LEU A 162 46.96 -26.85 -17.48
CA LEU A 162 45.96 -27.49 -16.63
C LEU A 162 46.10 -29.01 -16.48
N LYS A 163 46.83 -29.68 -17.39
CA LYS A 163 47.05 -31.13 -17.29
C LYS A 163 47.75 -31.50 -15.98
N GLY A 164 47.36 -32.65 -15.42
CA GLY A 164 47.96 -33.20 -14.21
C GLY A 164 46.92 -33.47 -13.12
N GLU A 165 47.09 -32.82 -11.97
CA GLU A 165 46.26 -33.03 -10.78
C GLU A 165 44.81 -32.54 -10.97
N PRO A 166 43.82 -33.15 -10.29
CA PRO A 166 42.43 -32.68 -10.33
C PRO A 166 42.31 -31.22 -9.92
N LEU A 167 41.50 -30.46 -10.65
CA LEU A 167 41.42 -29.00 -10.52
C LEU A 167 39.98 -28.50 -10.65
N VAL A 168 39.60 -27.58 -9.77
CA VAL A 168 38.39 -26.76 -9.90
C VAL A 168 38.80 -25.32 -10.18
N ILE A 169 38.27 -24.75 -11.26
CA ILE A 169 38.41 -23.35 -11.67
C ILE A 169 37.06 -22.66 -11.44
N MET A 170 37.06 -21.58 -10.66
CA MET A 170 35.86 -20.80 -10.35
C MET A 170 35.98 -19.40 -10.91
N LEU A 171 35.07 -19.01 -11.79
CA LEU A 171 35.02 -17.67 -12.38
C LEU A 171 33.76 -16.98 -11.90
N ASP A 172 33.92 -15.98 -11.04
CA ASP A 172 32.81 -15.33 -10.36
C ASP A 172 32.58 -13.92 -10.89
N GLU A 173 31.34 -13.60 -11.22
CA GLU A 173 30.91 -12.24 -11.59
C GLU A 173 31.79 -11.61 -12.69
N LEU A 174 32.02 -12.32 -13.79
CA LEU A 174 32.85 -11.83 -14.91
C LEU A 174 32.35 -10.58 -15.66
N PRO A 175 31.03 -10.23 -15.73
CA PRO A 175 30.59 -9.10 -16.54
C PRO A 175 31.26 -7.74 -16.22
N PRO A 176 31.44 -7.31 -14.96
CA PRO A 176 32.25 -6.14 -14.60
C PRO A 176 33.67 -6.16 -15.19
N TYR A 177 34.35 -7.32 -15.18
CA TYR A 177 35.68 -7.46 -15.74
C TYR A 177 35.68 -7.21 -17.25
N PHE A 178 34.73 -7.76 -17.99
CA PHE A 178 34.61 -7.55 -19.43
C PHE A 178 34.37 -6.08 -19.80
N VAL A 179 33.57 -5.36 -19.00
CA VAL A 179 33.35 -3.92 -19.21
C VAL A 179 34.64 -3.13 -19.01
N ASN A 180 35.39 -3.41 -17.94
CA ASN A 180 36.68 -2.76 -17.70
C ASN A 180 37.74 -3.15 -18.75
N ALA A 181 37.76 -4.41 -19.18
CA ALA A 181 38.66 -4.90 -20.20
C ALA A 181 38.43 -4.21 -21.55
N LYS A 182 37.20 -3.83 -21.87
CA LYS A 182 36.86 -3.11 -23.11
C LYS A 182 37.56 -1.75 -23.22
N ALA A 183 37.93 -1.13 -22.09
CA ALA A 183 38.65 0.14 -22.07
C ALA A 183 40.16 0.00 -22.39
N LYS A 184 40.71 -1.22 -22.42
CA LYS A 184 42.13 -1.48 -22.67
C LYS A 184 42.35 -1.96 -24.11
N SER A 185 42.89 -1.10 -24.98
CA SER A 185 43.18 -1.44 -26.38
C SER A 185 44.32 -2.44 -26.52
N ILE A 186 44.15 -3.44 -27.38
CA ILE A 186 45.15 -4.46 -27.73
C ILE A 186 45.22 -4.56 -29.26
N GLY A 187 46.25 -3.98 -29.87
CA GLY A 187 46.38 -3.91 -31.33
C GLY A 187 45.17 -3.23 -31.98
N ASN A 188 44.51 -3.92 -32.90
CA ASN A 188 43.28 -3.45 -33.58
C ASN A 188 41.98 -3.86 -32.84
N SER A 189 42.08 -4.37 -31.61
CA SER A 189 40.97 -4.84 -30.78
C SER A 189 41.11 -4.33 -29.33
N ASP A 190 40.45 -4.98 -28.39
CA ASP A 190 40.49 -4.67 -26.96
C ASP A 190 40.66 -5.93 -26.10
N LEU A 191 41.02 -5.76 -24.83
CA LEU A 191 41.25 -6.85 -23.89
C LEU A 191 39.98 -7.68 -23.63
N SER A 192 38.78 -7.11 -23.82
CA SER A 192 37.52 -7.86 -23.64
C SER A 192 37.40 -8.96 -24.69
N VAL A 193 37.76 -8.67 -25.95
CA VAL A 193 37.78 -9.65 -27.05
C VAL A 193 38.86 -10.71 -26.79
N VAL A 194 40.07 -10.29 -26.42
CA VAL A 194 41.17 -11.23 -26.09
C VAL A 194 40.80 -12.14 -24.93
N THR A 195 40.14 -11.62 -23.90
CA THR A 195 39.65 -12.42 -22.77
C THR A 195 38.56 -13.39 -23.20
N ALA A 196 37.62 -12.96 -24.03
CA ALA A 196 36.55 -13.83 -24.54
C ALA A 196 37.15 -15.00 -25.34
N THR A 197 38.12 -14.72 -26.22
CA THR A 197 38.86 -15.76 -26.96
C THR A 197 39.62 -16.69 -26.03
N ALA A 198 40.31 -16.16 -25.01
CA ALA A 198 41.03 -16.99 -24.04
C ALA A 198 40.08 -17.92 -23.27
N LEU A 199 38.90 -17.42 -22.88
CA LEU A 199 37.86 -18.18 -22.18
C LEU A 199 37.23 -19.25 -23.07
N ALA A 200 36.94 -18.93 -24.34
CA ALA A 200 36.48 -19.91 -25.32
C ALA A 200 37.51 -21.03 -25.50
N ASN A 201 38.79 -20.67 -25.72
CA ASN A 201 39.88 -21.64 -25.84
C ASN A 201 40.04 -22.53 -24.59
N LEU A 202 39.84 -21.96 -23.38
CA LEU A 202 39.82 -22.72 -22.13
C LEU A 202 38.69 -23.74 -22.13
N MET A 203 37.45 -23.32 -22.41
CA MET A 203 36.29 -24.20 -22.41
C MET A 203 36.42 -25.34 -23.41
N VAL A 204 36.94 -25.05 -24.61
CA VAL A 204 37.20 -26.07 -25.64
C VAL A 204 38.34 -27.00 -25.20
N ALA A 205 39.39 -26.49 -24.54
CA ALA A 205 40.43 -27.35 -23.95
C ALA A 205 39.89 -28.33 -22.91
N LEU A 206 38.91 -27.92 -22.09
CA LEU A 206 38.28 -28.78 -21.08
C LEU A 206 37.51 -29.97 -21.68
N THR A 207 37.24 -29.96 -22.98
CA THR A 207 36.61 -31.10 -23.67
C THR A 207 37.61 -32.20 -24.08
N LYS A 208 38.91 -31.99 -23.88
CA LYS A 208 39.98 -32.93 -24.22
C LYS A 208 40.26 -33.91 -23.08
N ASP A 209 40.68 -35.12 -23.45
CA ASP A 209 40.91 -36.24 -22.53
C ASP A 209 41.99 -35.95 -21.48
N GLU A 210 42.97 -35.09 -21.81
CA GLU A 210 44.04 -34.66 -20.92
C GLU A 210 43.52 -33.82 -19.75
N LEU A 211 42.34 -33.19 -19.89
CA LEU A 211 41.70 -32.35 -18.88
C LEU A 211 40.41 -32.98 -18.31
N ARG A 212 40.30 -34.32 -18.37
CA ARG A 212 39.12 -35.07 -17.91
C ARG A 212 38.78 -34.87 -16.43
N ASN A 213 39.74 -34.42 -15.63
CA ASN A 213 39.64 -34.16 -14.19
C ASN A 213 39.66 -32.66 -13.83
N VAL A 214 39.35 -31.80 -14.81
CA VAL A 214 39.23 -30.35 -14.60
C VAL A 214 37.76 -29.94 -14.69
N VAL A 215 37.32 -29.16 -13.70
CA VAL A 215 35.98 -28.57 -13.60
C VAL A 215 36.10 -27.06 -13.70
N LEU A 216 35.26 -26.43 -14.51
CA LEU A 216 35.08 -24.99 -14.60
C LEU A 216 33.66 -24.62 -14.17
N VAL A 217 33.53 -23.73 -13.19
CA VAL A 217 32.26 -23.16 -12.78
C VAL A 217 32.27 -21.66 -13.03
N ILE A 218 31.29 -21.16 -13.79
CA ILE A 218 31.15 -19.75 -14.14
C ILE A 218 29.86 -19.22 -13.52
N THR A 219 29.92 -18.08 -12.83
CA THR A 219 28.72 -17.37 -12.37
C THR A 219 28.43 -16.17 -13.26
N ASP A 220 27.15 -15.97 -13.51
CA ASP A 220 26.65 -14.87 -14.33
C ASP A 220 26.16 -13.68 -13.46
N LEU A 221 26.18 -12.46 -13.99
CA LEU A 221 25.47 -11.31 -13.43
C LEU A 221 24.58 -10.72 -14.53
N THR A 222 23.27 -10.98 -14.47
CA THR A 222 22.37 -10.68 -15.60
C THR A 222 21.80 -9.26 -15.56
N VAL A 223 21.68 -8.64 -14.38
CA VAL A 223 20.82 -7.44 -14.21
C VAL A 223 21.55 -6.11 -14.47
N SER A 224 22.86 -6.02 -14.27
CA SER A 224 23.58 -4.71 -14.28
C SER A 224 24.62 -4.53 -15.40
N TRP A 225 24.87 -5.54 -16.24
CA TRP A 225 26.03 -5.54 -17.16
C TRP A 225 25.75 -6.22 -18.51
N GLN A 226 24.74 -5.78 -19.24
CA GLN A 226 24.34 -6.38 -20.53
C GLN A 226 25.49 -6.53 -21.53
N ALA A 227 26.35 -5.52 -21.66
CA ALA A 227 27.49 -5.56 -22.60
C ALA A 227 28.56 -6.60 -22.22
N GLY A 228 28.83 -6.80 -20.92
CA GLY A 228 29.78 -7.81 -20.45
C GLY A 228 29.20 -9.23 -20.53
N HIS A 229 27.90 -9.38 -20.30
CA HIS A 229 27.18 -10.66 -20.42
C HIS A 229 27.20 -11.22 -21.86
N GLN A 230 27.06 -10.36 -22.87
CA GLN A 230 27.13 -10.77 -24.28
C GLN A 230 28.44 -11.49 -24.65
N GLN A 231 29.57 -11.06 -24.07
CA GLN A 231 30.87 -11.71 -24.34
C GLN A 231 30.94 -13.12 -23.76
N ILE A 232 30.36 -13.34 -22.58
CA ILE A 232 30.29 -14.67 -21.96
C ILE A 232 29.37 -15.59 -22.76
N VAL A 233 28.21 -15.07 -23.19
CA VAL A 233 27.27 -15.82 -24.05
C VAL A 233 27.93 -16.22 -25.37
N SER A 234 28.68 -15.31 -26.01
CA SER A 234 29.43 -15.61 -27.23
C SER A 234 30.43 -16.74 -27.02
N ALA A 235 31.24 -16.67 -25.96
CA ALA A 235 32.23 -17.71 -25.66
C ALA A 235 31.56 -19.08 -25.38
N LEU A 236 30.40 -19.10 -24.72
CA LEU A 236 29.62 -20.34 -24.50
C LEU A 236 29.01 -20.89 -25.80
N GLN A 237 28.57 -20.02 -26.71
CA GLN A 237 28.11 -20.43 -28.04
C GLN A 237 29.26 -20.99 -28.89
N ASP A 238 30.47 -20.45 -28.76
CA ASP A 238 31.67 -21.00 -29.41
C ASP A 238 31.97 -22.43 -28.92
N LEU A 239 31.90 -22.66 -27.60
CA LEU A 239 32.03 -24.01 -27.03
C LEU A 239 31.01 -24.99 -27.65
N GLN A 240 29.75 -24.57 -27.75
CA GLN A 240 28.69 -25.39 -28.34
C GLN A 240 28.96 -25.71 -29.82
N ARG A 241 29.42 -24.72 -30.59
CA ARG A 241 29.73 -24.89 -32.02
C ARG A 241 30.95 -25.77 -32.27
N GLU A 242 32.01 -25.61 -31.48
CA GLU A 242 33.30 -26.28 -31.72
C GLU A 242 33.37 -27.70 -31.14
N SER A 243 32.70 -27.96 -30.01
CA SER A 243 32.79 -29.24 -29.31
C SER A 243 31.51 -30.08 -29.34
N GLY A 244 30.38 -29.49 -29.75
CA GLY A 244 29.05 -30.08 -29.60
C GLY A 244 28.56 -30.23 -28.16
N ARG A 245 29.36 -29.81 -27.16
CA ARG A 245 29.01 -29.87 -25.73
C ARG A 245 28.41 -28.55 -25.27
N VAL A 246 27.43 -28.63 -24.37
CA VAL A 246 26.78 -27.45 -23.78
C VAL A 246 27.23 -27.32 -22.32
N ALA A 247 27.44 -26.09 -21.85
CA ALA A 247 27.61 -25.84 -20.44
C ALA A 247 26.33 -26.26 -19.69
N MET A 248 26.48 -26.92 -18.54
CA MET A 248 25.32 -27.30 -17.75
C MET A 248 24.81 -26.05 -17.00
N ASP A 249 23.63 -25.57 -17.39
CA ASP A 249 22.93 -24.50 -16.68
C ASP A 249 22.34 -25.05 -15.38
N LEU A 250 22.67 -24.40 -14.27
CA LEU A 250 22.19 -24.76 -12.95
C LEU A 250 21.55 -23.54 -12.27
N GLU A 251 20.32 -23.75 -11.80
CA GLU A 251 19.61 -22.83 -10.91
C GLU A 251 19.92 -23.20 -9.45
N PRO A 252 20.62 -22.34 -8.69
CA PRO A 252 21.06 -22.67 -7.32
C PRO A 252 19.95 -23.02 -6.33
N VAL A 253 18.79 -22.38 -6.44
CA VAL A 253 17.63 -22.54 -5.54
C VAL A 253 16.36 -22.42 -6.38
N ARG A 254 15.42 -23.34 -6.20
CA ARG A 254 14.10 -23.25 -6.83
C ARG A 254 13.07 -22.77 -5.81
N MET A 255 12.59 -21.54 -5.90
CA MET A 255 11.68 -20.99 -4.87
C MET A 255 10.29 -21.62 -4.80
N ASN A 256 9.91 -22.41 -5.81
CA ASN A 256 8.65 -23.14 -5.81
C ASN A 256 8.75 -24.50 -5.08
N THR A 257 9.87 -24.79 -4.43
CA THR A 257 10.11 -26.03 -3.67
C THR A 257 10.19 -25.76 -2.17
N ASP A 258 10.22 -26.83 -1.37
CA ASP A 258 10.38 -26.78 0.09
C ASP A 258 11.75 -26.24 0.53
N GLU A 259 12.71 -26.06 -0.39
CA GLU A 259 14.05 -25.57 -0.11
C GLU A 259 14.05 -24.21 0.59
N PHE A 260 13.07 -23.37 0.27
CA PHE A 260 12.87 -22.07 0.88
C PHE A 260 12.85 -22.15 2.41
N TYR A 261 11.99 -23.02 2.96
CA TYR A 261 11.88 -23.19 4.41
C TYR A 261 13.07 -23.93 5.00
N GLN A 262 13.67 -24.87 4.26
CA GLN A 262 14.88 -25.58 4.70
C GLN A 262 16.08 -24.65 4.90
N ILE A 263 16.27 -23.69 3.98
CA ILE A 263 17.32 -22.68 4.09
C ILE A 263 17.10 -21.82 5.34
N LEU A 264 15.88 -21.31 5.56
CA LEU A 264 15.56 -20.50 6.73
C LEU A 264 15.74 -21.28 8.04
N ARG A 265 15.29 -22.55 8.09
CA ARG A 265 15.51 -23.43 9.25
C ARG A 265 16.98 -23.56 9.59
N LYS A 266 17.80 -23.92 8.60
CA LYS A 266 19.24 -24.16 8.78
C LYS A 266 19.96 -22.89 9.24
N ARG A 267 19.56 -21.73 8.71
CA ARG A 267 20.12 -20.42 9.04
C ARG A 267 19.73 -19.89 10.41
N LEU A 268 18.50 -20.13 10.87
CA LEU A 268 17.95 -19.50 12.07
C LEU A 268 17.97 -20.41 13.30
N PHE A 269 17.83 -21.73 13.11
CA PHE A 269 17.64 -22.67 14.21
C PHE A 269 18.75 -23.71 14.30
N GLU A 270 19.16 -23.99 15.54
CA GLU A 270 20.10 -25.06 15.88
C GLU A 270 19.37 -26.40 15.96
N SER A 271 18.20 -26.42 16.61
CA SER A 271 17.34 -27.59 16.71
C SER A 271 15.86 -27.23 16.59
N LEU A 272 15.10 -28.15 16.01
CA LEU A 272 13.65 -28.10 15.84
C LEU A 272 12.99 -29.23 16.66
N PRO A 273 11.69 -29.14 16.97
CA PRO A 273 10.99 -30.15 17.76
C PRO A 273 10.76 -31.45 16.97
N SER A 274 10.17 -32.44 17.64
CA SER A 274 9.81 -33.72 17.03
C SER A 274 8.71 -33.56 15.96
N LYS A 275 8.58 -34.53 15.05
CA LYS A 275 7.51 -34.50 14.03
C LYS A 275 6.13 -34.58 14.68
N GLU A 276 6.02 -35.24 15.82
CA GLU A 276 4.81 -35.37 16.62
C GLU A 276 4.39 -34.02 17.20
N ASP A 277 5.33 -33.24 17.75
CA ASP A 277 5.06 -31.88 18.24
C ASP A 277 4.59 -30.96 17.09
N ILE A 278 5.24 -31.06 15.91
CA ILE A 278 4.86 -30.28 14.72
C ILE A 278 3.45 -30.66 14.25
N ALA A 279 3.13 -31.96 14.25
CA ALA A 279 1.80 -32.45 13.88
C ALA A 279 0.71 -31.96 14.84
N GLU A 280 1.00 -31.91 16.15
CA GLU A 280 0.07 -31.35 17.15
C GLU A 280 -0.25 -29.88 16.84
N ILE A 281 0.78 -29.07 16.57
CA ILE A 281 0.63 -27.65 16.19
C ILE A 281 -0.17 -27.53 14.89
N ALA A 282 0.19 -28.29 13.85
CA ALA A 282 -0.50 -28.28 12.57
C ALA A 282 -2.00 -28.60 12.71
N GLN A 283 -2.36 -29.55 13.56
CA GLN A 283 -3.75 -29.88 13.85
C GLN A 283 -4.49 -28.76 14.60
N GLY A 284 -3.83 -28.07 15.53
CA GLY A 284 -4.40 -26.89 16.19
C GLY A 284 -4.75 -25.77 15.21
N TYR A 285 -3.87 -25.51 14.24
CA TYR A 285 -4.15 -24.55 13.17
C TYR A 285 -5.27 -25.04 12.23
N ALA A 286 -5.27 -26.32 11.85
CA ALA A 286 -6.36 -26.87 11.04
C ALA A 286 -7.72 -26.74 11.73
N GLN A 287 -7.79 -26.96 13.04
CA GLN A 287 -9.03 -26.73 13.79
C GLN A 287 -9.46 -25.26 13.71
N SER A 288 -8.53 -24.31 13.91
CA SER A 288 -8.82 -22.87 13.83
C SER A 288 -9.32 -22.45 12.44
N VAL A 289 -8.72 -22.99 11.37
CA VAL A 289 -9.16 -22.76 9.98
C VAL A 289 -10.53 -23.41 9.71
N ARG A 290 -10.79 -24.59 10.29
CA ARG A 290 -12.09 -25.27 10.19
C ARG A 290 -13.19 -24.43 10.82
N ASP A 291 -12.95 -23.88 12.01
CA ASP A 291 -13.90 -23.02 12.70
C ASP A 291 -14.18 -21.74 11.89
N ALA A 292 -13.13 -21.10 11.36
CA ALA A 292 -13.27 -19.94 10.47
C ALA A 292 -14.05 -20.28 9.18
N ARG A 293 -13.84 -21.45 8.59
CA ARG A 293 -14.58 -21.89 7.39
C ARG A 293 -16.06 -22.15 7.70
N GLN A 294 -16.37 -22.71 8.87
CA GLN A 294 -17.77 -22.90 9.32
C GLN A 294 -18.51 -21.58 9.52
N MET A 295 -17.79 -20.50 9.84
CA MET A 295 -18.34 -19.13 9.92
C MET A 295 -18.48 -18.42 8.57
N ASP A 296 -18.14 -19.08 7.45
CA ASP A 296 -18.13 -18.49 6.10
C ASP A 296 -17.28 -17.21 6.00
N VAL A 297 -16.13 -17.22 6.69
CA VAL A 297 -15.18 -16.11 6.66
C VAL A 297 -13.89 -16.42 5.92
N THR A 298 -13.66 -17.69 5.58
CA THR A 298 -12.53 -18.13 4.75
C THR A 298 -12.87 -19.37 3.93
N ASN A 299 -12.19 -19.53 2.80
CA ASN A 299 -12.30 -20.69 1.91
C ASN A 299 -11.09 -21.64 2.01
N ALA A 300 -10.16 -21.40 2.94
CA ALA A 300 -8.99 -22.23 3.12
C ALA A 300 -9.35 -23.67 3.54
N SER A 301 -8.64 -24.67 3.00
CA SER A 301 -8.78 -26.06 3.43
C SER A 301 -7.98 -26.31 4.72
N PRO A 302 -8.63 -26.78 5.80
CA PRO A 302 -7.93 -27.15 7.03
C PRO A 302 -6.83 -28.19 6.81
N GLU A 303 -7.09 -29.19 5.98
CA GLU A 303 -6.19 -30.31 5.72
C GLU A 303 -4.95 -29.86 4.94
N GLN A 304 -5.14 -29.06 3.88
CA GLN A 304 -4.03 -28.46 3.13
C GLN A 304 -3.23 -27.49 4.00
N PHE A 305 -3.89 -26.75 4.90
CA PHE A 305 -3.22 -25.84 5.82
C PHE A 305 -2.33 -26.61 6.81
N ALA A 306 -2.83 -27.69 7.44
CA ALA A 306 -2.03 -28.54 8.31
C ALA A 306 -0.81 -29.14 7.58
N GLN A 307 -1.00 -29.64 6.36
CA GLN A 307 0.12 -30.14 5.55
C GLN A 307 1.16 -29.04 5.30
N SER A 308 0.69 -27.85 4.89
CA SER A 308 1.58 -26.70 4.65
C SER A 308 2.35 -26.29 5.90
N VAL A 309 1.71 -26.31 7.08
CA VAL A 309 2.36 -26.04 8.38
C VAL A 309 3.44 -27.08 8.66
N ALA A 310 3.18 -28.36 8.44
CA ALA A 310 4.20 -29.41 8.63
C ALA A 310 5.41 -29.21 7.70
N GLU A 311 5.16 -28.76 6.46
CA GLU A 311 6.20 -28.47 5.46
C GLU A 311 6.96 -27.16 5.73
N SER A 312 6.35 -26.18 6.40
CA SER A 312 6.93 -24.84 6.64
C SER A 312 7.42 -24.58 8.06
N TYR A 313 7.06 -25.40 9.05
CA TYR A 313 7.38 -25.19 10.47
C TYR A 313 8.87 -24.86 10.69
N PRO A 314 9.25 -23.85 11.48
CA PRO A 314 8.41 -23.04 12.38
C PRO A 314 7.80 -21.79 11.73
N PHE A 315 7.79 -21.69 10.40
CA PHE A 315 7.28 -20.51 9.69
C PHE A 315 5.82 -20.71 9.28
N HIS A 316 5.04 -19.64 9.30
CA HIS A 316 3.69 -19.63 8.77
C HIS A 316 3.71 -19.83 7.23
N PRO A 317 2.86 -20.69 6.66
CA PRO A 317 2.89 -21.03 5.22
C PRO A 317 2.78 -19.84 4.25
N SER A 318 2.12 -18.76 4.68
CA SER A 318 1.93 -17.55 3.87
C SER A 318 3.22 -16.78 3.57
N ILE A 319 4.29 -16.98 4.33
CA ILE A 319 5.55 -16.24 4.15
C ILE A 319 6.09 -16.43 2.74
N ARG A 320 6.04 -17.65 2.20
CA ARG A 320 6.49 -17.93 0.82
C ARG A 320 5.70 -17.12 -0.22
N ASP A 321 4.37 -17.11 -0.13
CA ASP A 321 3.51 -16.38 -1.07
C ASP A 321 3.73 -14.87 -0.98
N LEU A 322 3.74 -14.33 0.24
CA LEU A 322 3.91 -12.90 0.48
C LEU A 322 5.28 -12.41 0.00
N TYR A 323 6.32 -13.19 0.29
CA TYR A 323 7.68 -12.90 -0.17
C TYR A 323 7.82 -12.92 -1.69
N ALA A 324 7.17 -13.89 -2.35
CA ALA A 324 7.23 -14.01 -3.81
C ALA A 324 6.73 -12.76 -4.55
N ARG A 325 5.90 -11.92 -3.90
CA ARG A 325 5.35 -10.69 -4.48
C ARG A 325 6.38 -9.58 -4.62
N PHE A 326 7.37 -9.50 -3.73
CA PHE A 326 8.37 -8.42 -3.71
C PHE A 326 9.81 -8.89 -3.97
N LYS A 327 10.00 -10.18 -4.27
CA LYS A 327 11.33 -10.74 -4.60
C LYS A 327 11.97 -10.08 -5.84
N GLU A 328 11.16 -9.57 -6.76
CA GLU A 328 11.63 -8.91 -7.99
C GLU A 328 11.78 -7.38 -7.83
N ASN A 329 11.61 -6.84 -6.62
CA ASN A 329 11.77 -5.41 -6.39
C ASN A 329 13.19 -4.95 -6.78
N PRO A 330 13.33 -3.83 -7.52
CA PRO A 330 14.64 -3.28 -7.85
C PRO A 330 15.46 -2.99 -6.59
N GLY A 331 16.72 -3.44 -6.57
CA GLY A 331 17.63 -3.24 -5.43
C GLY A 331 17.41 -4.21 -4.26
N PHE A 332 16.35 -5.02 -4.27
CA PHE A 332 16.11 -6.01 -3.22
C PHE A 332 16.99 -7.25 -3.41
N GLN A 333 17.76 -7.61 -2.38
CA GLN A 333 18.70 -8.73 -2.42
C GLN A 333 18.03 -10.09 -2.15
N GLN A 334 16.91 -10.38 -2.79
CA GLN A 334 16.22 -11.68 -2.81
C GLN A 334 16.48 -12.59 -1.58
N THR A 335 17.15 -13.74 -1.74
CA THR A 335 17.34 -14.74 -0.67
C THR A 335 18.05 -14.15 0.55
N ARG A 336 19.06 -13.29 0.35
CA ARG A 336 19.81 -12.63 1.43
C ARG A 336 18.97 -11.60 2.17
N GLY A 337 18.25 -10.75 1.44
CA GLY A 337 17.37 -9.73 2.00
C GLY A 337 16.29 -10.37 2.87
N LEU A 338 15.73 -11.50 2.42
CA LEU A 338 14.79 -12.27 3.22
C LEU A 338 15.41 -12.87 4.48
N ILE A 339 16.54 -13.58 4.37
CA ILE A 339 17.19 -14.20 5.54
C ILE A 339 17.49 -13.13 6.60
N ARG A 340 17.95 -11.96 6.16
CA ARG A 340 18.19 -10.80 7.03
C ARG A 340 16.91 -10.31 7.71
N LEU A 341 15.83 -10.08 6.94
CA LEU A 341 14.54 -9.67 7.49
C LEU A 341 14.00 -10.71 8.50
N MET A 342 13.97 -11.99 8.11
CA MET A 342 13.49 -13.07 8.98
C MET A 342 14.35 -13.25 10.22
N ARG A 343 15.67 -13.01 10.12
CA ARG A 343 16.57 -13.02 11.28
C ARG A 343 16.24 -11.89 12.25
N ILE A 344 16.00 -10.68 11.75
CA ILE A 344 15.62 -9.53 12.59
C ILE A 344 14.30 -9.84 13.30
N VAL A 345 13.27 -10.24 12.55
CA VAL A 345 11.94 -10.61 13.08
C VAL A 345 12.07 -11.71 14.15
N ALA A 346 12.74 -12.82 13.84
CA ALA A 346 12.95 -13.91 14.79
C ALA A 346 13.73 -13.43 16.02
N SER A 347 14.79 -12.63 15.84
CA SER A 347 15.59 -12.13 16.96
C SER A 347 14.78 -11.27 17.93
N LEU A 348 13.93 -10.39 17.41
CA LEU A 348 13.05 -9.54 18.22
C LEU A 348 11.97 -10.36 18.91
N LEU A 349 11.38 -11.33 18.20
CA LEU A 349 10.37 -12.23 18.75
C LEU A 349 10.91 -13.06 19.95
N TRP A 350 12.17 -13.49 19.90
CA TRP A 350 12.83 -14.20 21.00
C TRP A 350 13.33 -13.29 22.12
N LYS A 351 13.79 -12.07 21.81
CA LYS A 351 14.21 -11.08 22.82
C LYS A 351 13.02 -10.55 23.62
N GLY A 352 11.88 -10.34 22.98
CA GLY A 352 10.61 -10.03 23.62
C GLY A 352 9.87 -11.29 24.09
N ASP A 353 8.58 -11.15 24.38
CA ASP A 353 7.73 -12.26 24.85
C ASP A 353 7.00 -13.02 23.73
N GLY A 354 7.12 -12.57 22.48
CA GLY A 354 6.35 -13.10 21.35
C GLY A 354 6.58 -14.60 21.11
N ALA A 355 7.82 -15.09 21.24
CA ALA A 355 8.14 -16.51 21.06
C ALA A 355 7.45 -17.41 22.11
N GLY A 356 7.07 -16.86 23.27
CA GLY A 356 6.30 -17.57 24.30
C GLY A 356 4.78 -17.51 24.10
N LYS A 357 4.30 -16.79 23.08
CA LYS A 357 2.88 -16.64 22.76
C LYS A 357 2.51 -17.24 21.41
N HIS A 358 3.48 -17.36 20.50
CA HIS A 358 3.26 -17.79 19.12
C HIS A 358 3.71 -19.24 18.92
N TYR A 359 3.03 -19.93 18.00
CA TYR A 359 3.37 -21.30 17.57
C TYR A 359 4.10 -21.34 16.23
N LEU A 360 3.89 -20.31 15.38
CA LEU A 360 4.53 -20.13 14.08
C LEU A 360 5.03 -18.68 13.97
N LEU A 361 6.20 -18.51 13.35
CA LEU A 361 6.71 -17.20 12.96
C LEU A 361 5.98 -16.76 11.70
N SER A 362 5.28 -15.64 11.77
CA SER A 362 4.37 -15.14 10.75
C SER A 362 4.85 -13.84 10.13
N ALA A 363 4.35 -13.50 8.94
CA ALA A 363 4.69 -12.25 8.27
C ALA A 363 4.30 -10.99 9.05
N HIS A 364 3.27 -11.09 9.90
CA HIS A 364 2.84 -9.98 10.76
C HIS A 364 3.69 -9.82 12.03
N ASP A 365 4.67 -10.70 12.29
CA ASP A 365 5.55 -10.57 13.47
C ASP A 365 6.58 -9.43 13.33
N VAL A 366 6.62 -8.74 12.19
CA VAL A 366 7.49 -7.58 11.97
C VAL A 366 7.21 -6.49 13.01
N ASP A 367 8.23 -6.02 13.73
CA ASP A 367 8.06 -4.89 14.65
C ASP A 367 8.52 -3.59 13.98
N LEU A 368 7.57 -2.77 13.53
CA LEU A 368 7.87 -1.54 12.79
C LEU A 368 8.24 -0.36 13.71
N ASN A 369 8.10 -0.51 15.03
CA ASN A 369 8.65 0.46 15.99
C ASN A 369 10.14 0.21 16.25
N ASP A 370 10.66 -0.97 15.91
CA ASP A 370 12.08 -1.24 15.88
C ASP A 370 12.73 -0.59 14.63
N ARG A 371 13.79 0.19 14.88
CA ARG A 371 14.46 0.98 13.84
C ARG A 371 15.14 0.12 12.77
N GLU A 372 15.70 -1.03 13.16
CA GLU A 372 16.37 -1.94 12.22
C GLU A 372 15.35 -2.57 11.27
N THR A 373 14.24 -3.05 11.81
CA THR A 373 13.11 -3.60 11.05
C THR A 373 12.51 -2.56 10.11
N LEU A 374 12.24 -1.35 10.60
CA LEU A 374 11.73 -0.26 9.77
C LEU A 374 12.68 0.07 8.60
N SER A 375 13.98 0.12 8.86
CA SER A 375 15.00 0.36 7.83
C SER A 375 15.01 -0.73 6.76
N GLU A 376 14.90 -2.00 7.14
CA GLU A 376 14.83 -3.11 6.18
C GLU A 376 13.55 -3.06 5.34
N VAL A 377 12.41 -2.78 5.96
CA VAL A 377 11.13 -2.65 5.25
C VAL A 377 11.15 -1.45 4.28
N ALA A 378 11.72 -0.31 4.70
CA ALA A 378 11.87 0.86 3.84
C ALA A 378 12.83 0.62 2.66
N GLN A 379 13.88 -0.21 2.82
CA GLN A 379 14.73 -0.64 1.71
C GLN A 379 13.98 -1.48 0.67
N ILE A 380 12.97 -2.25 1.08
CA ILE A 380 12.15 -3.06 0.16
C ILE A 380 11.19 -2.17 -0.62
N ASN A 381 10.51 -1.24 0.06
CA ASN A 381 9.60 -0.30 -0.57
C ASN A 381 9.53 1.03 0.21
N PRO A 382 10.29 2.06 -0.20
CA PRO A 382 10.32 3.35 0.51
C PRO A 382 9.04 4.17 0.33
N THR A 383 8.18 3.81 -0.63
CA THR A 383 6.96 4.58 -0.91
C THR A 383 5.91 4.45 0.20
N LEU A 384 6.01 3.42 1.05
CA LEU A 384 5.01 3.12 2.08
C LEU A 384 5.31 3.75 3.45
N GLU A 385 6.34 4.59 3.58
CA GLU A 385 6.70 5.24 4.85
C GLU A 385 5.54 6.01 5.48
N SER A 386 4.78 6.78 4.69
CA SER A 386 3.60 7.52 5.19
C SER A 386 2.51 6.59 5.71
N ALA A 387 2.29 5.44 5.04
CA ALA A 387 1.33 4.44 5.48
C ALA A 387 1.78 3.82 6.81
N ILE A 388 3.07 3.48 6.93
CA ILE A 388 3.64 2.93 8.17
C ILE A 388 3.46 3.92 9.32
N ALA A 389 3.89 5.17 9.14
CA ALA A 389 3.93 6.18 10.20
C ALA A 389 2.54 6.62 10.69
N HIS A 390 1.53 6.59 9.82
CA HIS A 390 0.17 6.99 10.18
C HIS A 390 -0.72 5.81 10.58
N ASP A 391 -0.76 4.74 9.77
CA ASP A 391 -1.76 3.69 9.93
C ASP A 391 -1.26 2.49 10.74
N ILE A 392 0.05 2.23 10.77
CA ILE A 392 0.58 0.93 11.23
C ILE A 392 1.35 1.05 12.54
N ALA A 393 2.43 1.84 12.60
CA ALA A 393 3.30 1.91 13.76
C ALA A 393 3.90 3.31 13.95
N SER A 394 3.68 3.89 15.13
CA SER A 394 4.13 5.24 15.47
C SER A 394 4.26 5.40 16.99
N ASN A 395 4.81 4.40 17.67
CA ASN A 395 5.02 4.35 19.12
C ASN A 395 3.74 4.64 19.92
N GLY A 396 2.64 3.96 19.57
CA GLY A 396 1.33 4.06 20.21
C GLY A 396 0.40 5.12 19.63
N LYS A 397 0.76 5.77 18.53
CA LYS A 397 0.00 6.87 17.92
C LYS A 397 -0.62 6.52 16.57
N SER A 398 -0.22 5.41 15.96
CA SER A 398 -0.79 5.00 14.67
C SER A 398 -2.25 4.58 14.81
N VAL A 399 -2.98 4.55 13.69
CA VAL A 399 -4.37 4.06 13.67
C VAL A 399 -4.48 2.65 14.27
N ALA A 400 -3.61 1.72 13.84
CA ALA A 400 -3.63 0.35 14.35
C ALA A 400 -3.32 0.27 15.85
N GLU A 401 -2.31 0.99 16.34
CA GLU A 401 -1.91 0.96 17.75
C GLU A 401 -2.98 1.58 18.67
N VAL A 402 -3.61 2.68 18.25
CA VAL A 402 -4.71 3.31 18.99
C VAL A 402 -5.92 2.38 19.04
N MET A 403 -6.25 1.71 17.94
CA MET A 403 -7.33 0.73 17.91
C MET A 403 -7.06 -0.47 18.81
N ASP A 404 -5.85 -1.02 18.77
CA ASP A 404 -5.41 -2.12 19.63
C ASP A 404 -5.48 -1.76 21.12
N THR A 405 -5.08 -0.53 21.47
CA THR A 405 -5.23 0.00 22.84
C THR A 405 -6.70 0.05 23.27
N ASN A 406 -7.59 0.55 22.40
CA ASN A 406 -9.03 0.65 22.68
C ASN A 406 -9.73 -0.72 22.76
N LEU A 407 -9.24 -1.69 22.00
CA LEU A 407 -9.77 -3.06 21.94
C LEU A 407 -9.11 -3.98 22.98
N ALA A 408 -8.05 -3.54 23.65
CA ALA A 408 -7.22 -4.33 24.56
C ALA A 408 -6.73 -5.65 23.93
N ASN A 409 -6.38 -5.62 22.63
CA ASN A 409 -5.79 -6.73 21.88
C ASN A 409 -4.73 -6.20 20.89
N GLY A 410 -4.06 -7.09 20.15
CA GLY A 410 -3.07 -6.74 19.12
C GLY A 410 -3.53 -7.02 17.68
N ASP A 411 -4.82 -7.27 17.49
CA ASP A 411 -5.34 -7.83 16.23
C ASP A 411 -5.26 -6.82 15.07
N THR A 412 -5.43 -5.52 15.35
CA THR A 412 -5.35 -4.46 14.34
C THR A 412 -3.93 -4.30 13.85
N GLY A 413 -2.95 -4.31 14.76
CA GLY A 413 -1.53 -4.31 14.44
C GLY A 413 -1.13 -5.52 13.60
N ASP A 414 -1.65 -6.71 13.90
CA ASP A 414 -1.38 -7.90 13.10
C ASP A 414 -1.95 -7.79 11.67
N VAL A 415 -3.20 -7.32 11.55
CA VAL A 415 -3.83 -7.04 10.25
C VAL A 415 -3.01 -6.03 9.45
N ALA A 416 -2.65 -4.90 10.06
CA ALA A 416 -1.94 -3.82 9.41
C ALA A 416 -0.55 -4.26 8.94
N ARG A 417 0.18 -5.01 9.77
CA ARG A 417 1.50 -5.55 9.41
C ARG A 417 1.42 -6.62 8.33
N LEU A 418 0.44 -7.52 8.39
CA LEU A 418 0.21 -8.51 7.33
C LEU A 418 -0.07 -7.83 5.98
N LEU A 419 -0.95 -6.83 5.98
CA LEU A 419 -1.30 -6.06 4.80
C LEU A 419 -0.12 -5.24 4.26
N LEU A 420 0.74 -4.72 5.14
CA LEU A 420 1.98 -4.06 4.73
C LEU A 420 2.87 -5.01 3.95
N VAL A 421 3.15 -6.21 4.49
CA VAL A 421 3.99 -7.20 3.81
C VAL A 421 3.39 -7.58 2.45
N ALA A 422 2.06 -7.74 2.38
CA ALA A 422 1.35 -7.99 1.13
C ALA A 422 1.36 -6.81 0.12
N SER A 423 1.80 -5.62 0.55
CA SER A 423 1.85 -4.39 -0.24
C SER A 423 3.27 -4.00 -0.66
N LEU A 424 4.30 -4.72 -0.19
CA LEU A 424 5.70 -4.36 -0.44
C LEU A 424 6.13 -4.44 -1.91
N ALA A 425 5.36 -5.10 -2.78
CA ALA A 425 5.69 -5.23 -4.20
C ALA A 425 5.73 -3.86 -4.92
N ASN A 426 6.88 -3.47 -5.46
CA ASN A 426 7.11 -2.18 -6.12
C ASN A 426 7.37 -2.30 -7.64
N VAL A 427 6.88 -3.37 -8.26
CA VAL A 427 7.03 -3.62 -9.71
C VAL A 427 5.66 -3.48 -10.40
N PRO A 428 5.59 -2.91 -11.62
CA PRO A 428 4.35 -2.87 -12.38
C PRO A 428 3.76 -4.27 -12.60
N GLY A 429 2.45 -4.43 -12.43
CA GLY A 429 1.75 -5.70 -12.62
C GLY A 429 1.97 -6.75 -11.51
N ALA A 430 2.70 -6.42 -10.44
CA ALA A 430 2.86 -7.34 -9.31
C ALA A 430 1.56 -7.49 -8.51
N THR A 431 1.31 -8.71 -8.01
CA THR A 431 0.17 -9.01 -7.14
C THR A 431 0.32 -8.26 -5.81
N ARG A 432 -0.62 -7.35 -5.52
CA ARG A 432 -0.68 -6.58 -4.27
C ARG A 432 -1.91 -6.95 -3.46
N GLY A 433 -1.76 -6.91 -2.14
CA GLY A 433 -2.86 -7.00 -1.21
C GLY A 433 -3.43 -8.38 -0.97
N LEU A 434 -4.38 -8.44 -0.05
CA LEU A 434 -5.06 -9.68 0.36
C LEU A 434 -6.56 -9.46 0.40
N SER A 435 -7.32 -10.45 -0.04
CA SER A 435 -8.76 -10.51 0.19
C SER A 435 -9.05 -10.80 1.67
N ILE A 436 -10.25 -10.44 2.14
CA ILE A 436 -10.66 -10.71 3.53
C ILE A 436 -10.53 -12.21 3.89
N PRO A 437 -10.94 -13.17 3.04
CA PRO A 437 -10.73 -14.60 3.30
C PRO A 437 -9.26 -15.01 3.49
N GLU A 438 -8.34 -14.41 2.73
CA GLU A 438 -6.89 -14.64 2.85
C GLU A 438 -6.34 -14.05 4.15
N ILE A 439 -6.73 -12.81 4.49
CA ILE A 439 -6.32 -12.15 5.74
C ILE A 439 -6.72 -13.02 6.94
N ILE A 440 -7.96 -13.49 6.96
CA ILE A 440 -8.46 -14.34 8.05
C ILE A 440 -7.69 -15.66 8.09
N ALA A 441 -7.51 -16.34 6.96
CA ALA A 441 -6.75 -17.58 6.91
C ALA A 441 -5.31 -17.42 7.44
N TYR A 442 -4.66 -16.29 7.13
CA TYR A 442 -3.27 -16.03 7.53
C TYR A 442 -3.12 -15.54 8.97
N LEU A 443 -4.21 -15.09 9.59
CA LEU A 443 -4.24 -14.68 11.00
C LEU A 443 -4.87 -15.73 11.91
N CYS A 444 -5.49 -16.77 11.34
CA CYS A 444 -5.97 -17.94 12.09
C CYS A 444 -4.84 -18.52 12.93
N ALA A 445 -5.09 -18.66 14.22
CA ALA A 445 -4.17 -19.27 15.16
C ALA A 445 -4.95 -19.97 16.28
N PRO A 446 -4.39 -21.05 16.86
CA PRO A 446 -5.04 -21.73 17.97
C PRO A 446 -5.35 -20.78 19.13
N GLY A 447 -6.63 -20.70 19.52
CA GLY A 447 -7.12 -19.85 20.61
C GLY A 447 -7.43 -18.40 20.23
N ARG A 448 -7.27 -17.99 18.97
CA ARG A 448 -7.62 -16.64 18.50
C ARG A 448 -9.12 -16.53 18.18
N ASP A 449 -9.75 -15.44 18.58
CA ASP A 449 -11.17 -15.17 18.25
C ASP A 449 -11.32 -14.58 16.84
N ILE A 450 -11.70 -15.44 15.89
CA ILE A 450 -11.87 -15.08 14.48
C ILE A 450 -13.12 -14.22 14.23
N SER A 451 -14.16 -14.38 15.06
CA SER A 451 -15.42 -13.66 14.87
C SER A 451 -15.23 -12.15 15.06
N ARG A 452 -14.44 -11.79 16.07
CA ARG A 452 -14.03 -10.41 16.37
C ARG A 452 -13.15 -9.82 15.27
N LEU A 453 -12.21 -10.61 14.73
CA LEU A 453 -11.27 -10.18 13.70
C LEU A 453 -11.97 -9.63 12.45
N LYS A 454 -13.01 -10.33 11.96
CA LYS A 454 -13.78 -9.88 10.78
C LYS A 454 -14.65 -8.66 11.09
N ASN A 455 -15.46 -8.75 12.15
CA ASN A 455 -16.57 -7.83 12.34
C ASN A 455 -16.17 -6.54 13.07
N GLU A 456 -15.23 -6.61 14.01
CA GLU A 456 -14.82 -5.45 14.81
C GLU A 456 -13.49 -4.87 14.35
N VAL A 457 -12.51 -5.71 14.03
CA VAL A 457 -11.15 -5.24 13.72
C VAL A 457 -11.05 -4.76 12.28
N LEU A 458 -11.30 -5.65 11.31
CA LEU A 458 -11.13 -5.34 9.88
C LEU A 458 -12.05 -4.20 9.42
N SER A 459 -13.34 -4.26 9.76
CA SER A 459 -14.32 -3.25 9.34
C SER A 459 -13.97 -1.83 9.83
N ARG A 460 -13.56 -1.71 11.10
CA ARG A 460 -13.16 -0.44 11.70
C ARG A 460 -11.83 0.05 11.15
N PHE A 461 -10.86 -0.86 10.96
CA PHE A 461 -9.56 -0.50 10.42
C PHE A 461 -9.67 0.02 8.99
N MET A 462 -10.48 -0.64 8.14
CA MET A 462 -10.77 -0.18 6.77
C MET A 462 -11.38 1.22 6.73
N THR A 463 -12.13 1.60 7.77
CA THR A 463 -12.76 2.93 7.87
C THR A 463 -11.79 3.99 8.42
N ALA A 464 -10.87 3.59 9.29
CA ALA A 464 -9.97 4.51 10.00
C ALA A 464 -8.64 4.75 9.28
N ALA A 465 -8.11 3.76 8.56
CA ALA A 465 -6.82 3.84 7.89
C ALA A 465 -6.86 4.83 6.72
N TRP A 466 -5.79 5.61 6.56
CA TRP A 466 -5.69 6.66 5.55
C TRP A 466 -5.09 6.17 4.24
N TYR A 467 -4.19 5.20 4.29
CA TYR A 467 -3.40 4.72 3.17
C TYR A 467 -3.80 3.32 2.73
N LEU A 468 -4.86 2.75 3.32
CA LEU A 468 -5.42 1.47 2.90
C LEU A 468 -6.40 1.67 1.74
N HIS A 469 -6.23 0.87 0.69
CA HIS A 469 -7.02 0.87 -0.54
C HIS A 469 -7.55 -0.52 -0.84
N THR A 470 -8.61 -0.57 -1.65
CA THR A 470 -9.20 -1.81 -2.17
C THR A 470 -9.00 -1.88 -3.68
N THR A 471 -8.53 -3.01 -4.20
CA THR A 471 -8.45 -3.28 -5.64
C THR A 471 -9.82 -3.56 -6.24
N GLY A 472 -9.95 -3.56 -7.57
CA GLY A 472 -11.20 -3.92 -8.25
C GLY A 472 -11.68 -5.35 -7.95
N ASP A 473 -10.77 -6.27 -7.65
CA ASP A 473 -11.05 -7.65 -7.21
C ASP A 473 -11.23 -7.80 -5.69
N GLY A 474 -11.32 -6.70 -4.93
CA GLY A 474 -11.66 -6.72 -3.51
C GLY A 474 -10.51 -7.00 -2.54
N LYS A 475 -9.25 -6.87 -2.98
CA LYS A 475 -8.06 -7.06 -2.13
C LYS A 475 -7.65 -5.75 -1.46
N LEU A 476 -7.29 -5.84 -0.18
CA LEU A 476 -6.82 -4.72 0.63
C LEU A 476 -5.30 -4.59 0.56
N PHE A 477 -4.80 -3.37 0.41
CA PHE A 477 -3.36 -3.08 0.34
C PHE A 477 -3.06 -1.62 0.66
N PHE A 478 -1.83 -1.34 1.08
CA PHE A 478 -1.35 0.01 1.31
C PHE A 478 -0.81 0.66 0.03
N ARG A 479 -1.05 1.97 -0.10
CA ARG A 479 -0.44 2.83 -1.11
C ARG A 479 0.25 4.03 -0.45
N ASN A 480 1.03 4.76 -1.23
CA ASN A 480 1.68 6.00 -0.81
C ASN A 480 0.75 7.23 -0.84
N THR A 481 -0.47 7.08 -1.35
CA THR A 481 -1.48 8.14 -1.42
C THR A 481 -2.63 7.88 -0.45
N GLN A 482 -3.18 8.95 0.12
CA GLN A 482 -4.39 8.86 0.94
C GLN A 482 -5.56 8.32 0.12
N ASN A 483 -6.41 7.51 0.74
CA ASN A 483 -7.71 7.13 0.19
C ASN A 483 -8.67 8.32 0.17
N LEU A 484 -9.77 8.16 -0.55
CA LEU A 484 -10.73 9.24 -0.79
C LEU A 484 -11.31 9.82 0.52
N VAL A 485 -11.61 8.97 1.51
CA VAL A 485 -12.18 9.40 2.79
C VAL A 485 -11.16 10.20 3.60
N ALA A 486 -9.90 9.76 3.64
CA ALA A 486 -8.82 10.48 4.30
C ALA A 486 -8.49 11.80 3.59
N ARG A 487 -8.46 11.81 2.25
CA ARG A 487 -8.29 13.02 1.45
C ARG A 487 -9.42 14.01 1.72
N LEU A 488 -10.67 13.53 1.75
CA LEU A 488 -11.84 14.34 2.10
C LEU A 488 -11.67 15.00 3.47
N LYS A 489 -11.35 14.21 4.50
CA LYS A 489 -11.18 14.71 5.86
C LYS A 489 -10.05 15.74 5.94
N THR A 490 -8.89 15.44 5.35
CA THR A 490 -7.75 16.35 5.31
C THR A 490 -8.11 17.68 4.62
N THR A 491 -8.81 17.62 3.48
CA THR A 491 -9.27 18.81 2.76
C THR A 491 -10.32 19.59 3.54
N ALA A 492 -11.27 18.91 4.20
CA ALA A 492 -12.32 19.54 5.00
C ALA A 492 -11.75 20.23 6.25
N ASP A 493 -10.80 19.59 6.94
CA ASP A 493 -10.14 20.12 8.15
C ASP A 493 -9.24 21.32 7.82
N ALA A 494 -8.70 21.39 6.60
CA ALA A 494 -7.92 22.53 6.13
C ALA A 494 -8.75 23.81 5.94
N TYR A 495 -10.09 23.72 5.85
CA TYR A 495 -10.94 24.90 5.68
C TYR A 495 -11.12 25.69 6.97
N LEU A 496 -10.78 26.98 6.90
CA LEU A 496 -11.10 27.96 7.93
C LEU A 496 -12.62 28.17 8.05
N ARG A 497 -13.07 28.56 9.25
CA ARG A 497 -14.51 28.76 9.55
C ARG A 497 -15.19 29.69 8.54
N ASP A 498 -14.58 30.80 8.17
CA ASP A 498 -15.14 31.76 7.21
C ASP A 498 -15.39 31.15 5.83
N GLN A 499 -14.49 30.27 5.39
CA GLN A 499 -14.65 29.56 4.11
C GLN A 499 -15.82 28.57 4.16
N SER A 500 -16.06 27.97 5.32
CA SER A 500 -17.19 27.06 5.57
C SER A 500 -18.51 27.82 5.61
N VAL A 501 -18.55 28.97 6.29
CA VAL A 501 -19.72 29.85 6.33
C VAL A 501 -20.05 30.36 4.93
N LYS A 502 -19.05 30.73 4.13
CA LYS A 502 -19.26 31.16 2.74
C LYS A 502 -19.89 30.06 1.88
N GLU A 503 -19.42 28.82 2.01
CA GLU A 503 -20.02 27.68 1.31
C GLU A 503 -21.46 27.44 1.78
N LEU A 504 -21.67 27.39 3.10
CA LEU A 504 -23.00 27.21 3.67
C LEU A 504 -23.97 28.28 3.21
N LYS A 505 -23.53 29.55 3.15
CA LYS A 505 -24.32 30.66 2.60
C LYS A 505 -24.73 30.39 1.15
N ALA A 506 -23.79 29.96 0.30
CA ALA A 506 -24.08 29.66 -1.10
C ALA A 506 -25.10 28.51 -1.26
N GLN A 507 -24.94 27.43 -0.48
CA GLN A 507 -25.88 26.29 -0.52
C GLN A 507 -27.28 26.67 -0.05
N LEU A 508 -27.38 27.41 1.07
CA LEU A 508 -28.66 27.90 1.59
C LEU A 508 -29.31 28.92 0.64
N GLN A 509 -28.53 29.75 -0.04
CA GLN A 509 -29.04 30.68 -1.04
C GLN A 509 -29.70 29.94 -2.21
N GLU A 510 -29.11 28.85 -2.68
CA GLU A 510 -29.70 28.03 -3.73
C GLU A 510 -30.94 27.27 -3.23
N MET A 511 -30.88 26.68 -2.03
CA MET A 511 -32.00 25.94 -1.43
C MET A 511 -33.26 26.79 -1.23
N PHE A 512 -33.08 28.06 -0.85
CA PHE A 512 -34.17 28.99 -0.56
C PHE A 512 -34.33 30.09 -1.62
N ARG A 513 -33.80 29.88 -2.83
CA ARG A 513 -33.95 30.83 -3.93
C ARG A 513 -35.43 31.10 -4.19
N ALA A 514 -35.77 32.39 -4.35
CA ALA A 514 -37.12 32.80 -4.73
C ALA A 514 -37.27 32.66 -6.25
N ASP A 515 -37.78 31.51 -6.69
CA ASP A 515 -38.00 31.24 -8.12
C ASP A 515 -39.24 31.98 -8.65
N THR A 516 -40.33 32.00 -7.86
CA THR A 516 -41.58 32.68 -8.21
C THR A 516 -41.72 34.06 -7.58
N GLY A 517 -41.05 34.27 -6.43
CA GLY A 517 -41.12 35.52 -5.67
C GLY A 517 -42.50 35.78 -5.07
N TRP A 518 -43.24 34.73 -4.69
CA TRP A 518 -44.62 34.85 -4.22
C TRP A 518 -44.70 35.19 -2.74
N SER A 519 -44.00 34.45 -1.88
CA SER A 519 -44.02 34.68 -0.43
C SER A 519 -42.92 35.63 0.04
N TYR A 520 -41.76 35.64 -0.64
CA TYR A 520 -40.67 36.60 -0.42
C TYR A 520 -39.94 36.90 -1.73
N GLN A 521 -39.43 38.12 -1.87
CA GLN A 521 -38.71 38.58 -3.07
C GLN A 521 -37.23 38.85 -2.79
N GLN A 522 -36.84 38.85 -1.52
CA GLN A 522 -35.46 39.03 -1.09
C GLN A 522 -35.10 37.92 -0.10
N LEU A 523 -33.92 37.33 -0.28
CA LEU A 523 -33.36 36.32 0.60
C LEU A 523 -32.06 36.85 1.18
N LEU A 524 -31.94 36.85 2.51
CA LEU A 524 -30.70 37.11 3.22
C LEU A 524 -30.33 35.85 4.01
N VAL A 525 -29.11 35.35 3.80
CA VAL A 525 -28.63 34.10 4.40
C VAL A 525 -27.47 34.39 5.31
N LEU A 526 -27.65 34.08 6.60
CA LEU A 526 -26.73 34.35 7.70
C LEU A 526 -26.17 35.80 7.61
N PRO A 527 -27.04 36.83 7.46
CA PRO A 527 -26.60 38.21 7.40
C PRO A 527 -26.16 38.71 8.79
N ALA A 528 -25.34 39.76 8.82
CA ALA A 528 -25.26 40.58 10.03
C ALA A 528 -26.55 41.38 10.21
N ILE A 529 -26.88 41.78 11.44
CA ILE A 529 -28.19 42.41 11.75
C ILE A 529 -28.35 43.75 11.02
N ASP A 530 -27.27 44.52 10.88
CA ASP A 530 -27.20 45.80 10.17
C ASP A 530 -27.34 45.66 8.64
N GLU A 531 -27.11 44.47 8.09
CA GLU A 531 -27.36 44.17 6.67
C GLU A 531 -28.86 43.96 6.38
N ILE A 532 -29.68 43.70 7.40
CA ILE A 532 -31.12 43.46 7.25
C ILE A 532 -31.83 44.80 7.05
N ASN A 533 -32.19 45.11 5.80
CA ASN A 533 -32.84 46.37 5.44
C ASN A 533 -34.14 46.12 4.66
N PRO A 534 -35.26 45.81 5.35
CA PRO A 534 -36.54 45.57 4.69
C PRO A 534 -37.05 46.83 3.98
N THR A 535 -37.56 46.65 2.76
CA THR A 535 -38.12 47.75 1.95
C THR A 535 -39.65 47.71 1.92
N GLN A 536 -40.28 48.80 1.49
CA GLN A 536 -41.74 48.89 1.42
C GLN A 536 -42.36 47.83 0.49
N ASP A 537 -41.70 47.53 -0.63
CA ASP A 537 -42.29 46.76 -1.72
C ASP A 537 -41.96 45.26 -1.68
N LYS A 538 -40.88 44.86 -0.99
CA LYS A 538 -40.39 43.48 -0.96
C LYS A 538 -40.48 42.86 0.41
N VAL A 539 -40.94 41.61 0.47
CA VAL A 539 -40.82 40.76 1.65
C VAL A 539 -39.44 40.09 1.63
N THR A 540 -38.75 40.14 2.77
CA THR A 540 -37.43 39.56 2.98
C THR A 540 -37.52 38.32 3.86
N LEU A 541 -37.04 37.19 3.36
CA LEU A 541 -36.77 36.01 4.20
C LEU A 541 -35.32 36.10 4.70
N VAL A 542 -35.13 36.04 6.00
CA VAL A 542 -33.83 36.02 6.66
C VAL A 542 -33.60 34.63 7.24
N ILE A 543 -32.60 33.92 6.74
CA ILE A 543 -32.13 32.68 7.38
C ILE A 543 -31.02 33.08 8.36
N PHE A 544 -31.20 32.80 9.64
CA PHE A 544 -30.29 33.26 10.68
C PHE A 544 -29.74 32.10 11.52
N GLU A 545 -28.56 32.30 12.13
CA GLU A 545 -27.93 31.29 12.97
C GLU A 545 -28.89 30.80 14.08
N PRO A 546 -28.90 29.49 14.38
CA PRO A 546 -29.68 28.93 15.48
C PRO A 546 -29.32 29.58 16.82
N HIS A 547 -30.32 29.71 17.68
CA HIS A 547 -30.11 30.17 19.04
C HIS A 547 -30.90 29.29 20.01
N ALA A 548 -30.28 28.89 21.13
CA ALA A 548 -30.82 27.90 22.05
C ALA A 548 -32.22 28.25 22.60
N GLN A 549 -32.55 29.54 22.66
CA GLN A 549 -33.84 30.05 23.15
C GLN A 549 -34.84 30.41 22.03
N GLY A 550 -34.64 29.92 20.80
CA GLY A 550 -35.49 30.24 19.65
C GLY A 550 -34.93 31.40 18.83
N LEU A 551 -35.73 32.44 18.55
CA LEU A 551 -35.23 33.59 17.80
C LEU A 551 -34.17 34.36 18.59
N HIS A 552 -33.09 34.78 17.92
CA HIS A 552 -32.02 35.57 18.55
C HIS A 552 -32.58 36.85 19.19
N PRO A 553 -32.24 37.19 20.45
CA PRO A 553 -32.76 38.37 21.14
C PRO A 553 -32.57 39.67 20.35
N ASP A 554 -31.40 39.84 19.74
CA ASP A 554 -31.10 41.04 18.94
C ASP A 554 -31.95 41.13 17.67
N LEU A 555 -32.31 39.99 17.04
CA LEU A 555 -33.25 39.99 15.91
C LEU A 555 -34.66 40.40 16.34
N LYS A 556 -35.07 39.99 17.55
CA LYS A 556 -36.35 40.38 18.12
C LYS A 556 -36.39 41.88 18.41
N ALA A 557 -35.36 42.41 19.07
CA ALA A 557 -35.23 43.84 19.35
C ALA A 557 -35.15 44.67 18.06
N PHE A 558 -34.40 44.19 17.07
CA PHE A 558 -34.33 44.77 15.73
C PHE A 558 -35.72 44.81 15.06
N HIS A 559 -36.47 43.70 15.07
CA HIS A 559 -37.81 43.64 14.48
C HIS A 559 -38.76 44.65 15.12
N GLU A 560 -38.73 44.82 16.44
CA GLU A 560 -39.58 45.76 17.17
C GLU A 560 -39.35 47.22 16.75
N GLN A 561 -38.14 47.56 16.30
CA GLN A 561 -37.73 48.90 15.87
C GLN A 561 -37.96 49.18 14.37
N LEU A 562 -38.30 48.16 13.57
CA LEU A 562 -38.49 48.34 12.13
C LEU A 562 -39.70 49.24 11.82
N THR A 563 -39.58 50.06 10.78
CA THR A 563 -40.74 50.76 10.18
C THR A 563 -41.64 49.75 9.44
N PHE A 564 -41.04 48.89 8.63
CA PHE A 564 -41.75 47.91 7.80
C PHE A 564 -41.76 46.52 8.44
N ARG A 565 -42.32 46.42 9.65
CA ARG A 565 -42.38 45.18 10.45
C ARG A 565 -43.07 44.02 9.74
N ASN A 566 -43.93 44.33 8.76
CA ASN A 566 -44.64 43.33 7.97
C ASN A 566 -43.84 42.83 6.75
N ARG A 567 -42.58 43.22 6.58
CA ARG A 567 -41.77 42.89 5.38
C ARG A 567 -40.58 41.97 5.65
N VAL A 568 -40.54 41.34 6.81
CA VAL A 568 -39.46 40.40 7.17
C VAL A 568 -40.02 39.16 7.85
N GLY A 569 -39.44 38.00 7.52
CA GLY A 569 -39.62 36.74 8.24
C GLY A 569 -38.27 36.09 8.52
N PHE A 570 -38.16 35.32 9.60
CA PHE A 570 -36.91 34.72 10.05
C PHE A 570 -37.01 33.20 10.09
N LEU A 571 -36.11 32.50 9.41
CA LEU A 571 -35.96 31.05 9.52
C LEU A 571 -34.71 30.74 10.36
N THR A 572 -34.90 30.00 11.44
CA THR A 572 -33.83 29.63 12.39
C THR A 572 -34.20 28.32 13.10
N GLY A 573 -33.48 27.95 14.16
CA GLY A 573 -33.80 26.82 15.03
C GLY A 573 -33.03 26.88 16.34
N GLN A 574 -32.98 25.76 17.06
CA GLN A 574 -32.44 25.68 18.42
C GLN A 574 -31.23 24.74 18.58
N ARG A 575 -30.87 24.00 17.53
CA ARG A 575 -29.79 22.99 17.57
C ARG A 575 -28.40 23.57 17.30
N ASN A 576 -27.37 22.78 17.60
CA ASN A 576 -25.97 23.17 17.40
C ASN A 576 -25.64 23.38 15.91
N PHE A 577 -25.13 24.59 15.60
CA PHE A 577 -24.74 25.02 14.27
C PHE A 577 -23.45 24.35 13.75
N ASP A 578 -22.57 23.86 14.64
CA ASP A 578 -21.28 23.29 14.25
C ASP A 578 -21.42 22.01 13.41
N ALA A 579 -22.46 21.19 13.65
CA ALA A 579 -22.71 20.00 12.85
C ALA A 579 -23.02 20.34 11.39
N LEU A 580 -23.82 21.40 11.16
CA LEU A 580 -24.11 21.90 9.83
C LEU A 580 -22.87 22.49 9.16
N LEU A 581 -22.05 23.24 9.91
CA LEU A 581 -20.79 23.78 9.40
C LEU A 581 -19.79 22.67 9.01
N ASN A 582 -19.67 21.62 9.81
CA ASN A 582 -18.81 20.48 9.48
C ASN A 582 -19.30 19.75 8.23
N SER A 583 -20.61 19.52 8.11
CA SER A 583 -21.17 18.92 6.91
C SER A 583 -20.99 19.79 5.67
N ALA A 584 -21.06 21.13 5.80
CA ALA A 584 -20.77 22.06 4.71
C ALA A 584 -19.29 22.01 4.26
N LYS A 585 -18.35 21.84 5.21
CA LYS A 585 -16.92 21.65 4.89
C LYS A 585 -16.68 20.38 4.09
N GLU A 586 -17.27 19.27 4.51
CA GLU A 586 -17.18 17.99 3.80
C GLU A 586 -17.81 18.10 2.42
N PHE A 587 -18.96 18.77 2.29
CA PHE A 587 -19.61 18.99 1.01
C PHE A 587 -18.75 19.81 0.03
N LYS A 588 -18.09 20.87 0.52
CA LYS A 588 -17.11 21.62 -0.27
C LYS A 588 -15.92 20.77 -0.68
N ALA A 589 -15.37 20.01 0.27
CA ALA A 589 -14.18 19.21 0.06
C ALA A 589 -14.41 18.13 -1.00
N ILE A 590 -15.56 17.45 -0.98
CA ILE A 590 -15.86 16.43 -1.99
C ILE A 590 -16.06 17.05 -3.38
N HIS A 591 -16.70 18.23 -3.47
CA HIS A 591 -16.83 18.96 -4.73
C HIS A 591 -15.47 19.33 -5.32
N GLN A 592 -14.56 19.83 -4.48
CA GLN A 592 -13.19 20.15 -4.88
C GLN A 592 -12.44 18.91 -5.36
N ILE A 593 -12.53 17.79 -4.64
CA ILE A 593 -11.85 16.54 -5.01
C ILE A 593 -12.37 16.02 -6.36
N ILE A 594 -13.68 16.04 -6.59
CA ILE A 594 -14.27 15.62 -7.88
C ILE A 594 -13.81 16.54 -9.01
N ALA A 595 -13.79 17.86 -8.79
CA ALA A 595 -13.34 18.83 -9.77
C ALA A 595 -11.87 18.62 -10.15
N GLU A 596 -11.00 18.35 -9.16
CA GLU A 596 -9.59 18.01 -9.39
C GLU A 596 -9.44 16.72 -10.21
N LEU A 597 -10.14 15.64 -9.85
CA LEU A 597 -10.10 14.37 -10.59
C LEU A 597 -10.56 14.56 -12.05
N SER A 598 -11.61 15.35 -12.28
CA SER A 598 -12.09 15.67 -13.64
C SER A 598 -11.08 16.53 -14.42
N ALA A 599 -10.43 17.51 -13.77
CA ALA A 599 -9.42 18.35 -14.41
C ALA A 599 -8.15 17.58 -14.80
N GLU A 600 -7.82 16.51 -14.07
CA GLU A 600 -6.72 15.59 -14.37
C GLU A 600 -7.02 14.65 -15.55
N GLY A 601 -8.22 14.71 -16.14
CA GLY A 601 -8.62 13.89 -17.28
C GLY A 601 -9.08 12.48 -16.91
N THR A 602 -9.45 12.24 -15.65
CA THR A 602 -9.99 10.95 -15.19
C THR A 602 -11.30 10.62 -15.92
N PRO A 603 -11.42 9.45 -16.58
CA PRO A 603 -12.65 9.05 -17.27
C PRO A 603 -13.87 8.94 -16.34
N ASP A 604 -15.08 9.19 -16.88
CA ASP A 604 -16.32 9.13 -16.10
C ASP A 604 -16.62 7.77 -15.44
N GLN A 605 -16.10 6.69 -16.02
CA GLN A 605 -16.26 5.32 -15.54
C GLN A 605 -15.10 4.86 -14.64
N ASP A 606 -14.14 5.74 -14.34
CA ASP A 606 -13.03 5.39 -13.47
C ASP A 606 -13.55 5.04 -12.06
N PRO A 607 -13.10 3.90 -11.46
CA PRO A 607 -13.54 3.48 -10.15
C PRO A 607 -13.38 4.54 -9.05
N GLN A 608 -12.34 5.37 -9.10
CA GLN A 608 -12.13 6.43 -8.11
C GLN A 608 -13.16 7.55 -8.25
N LEU A 609 -13.49 7.94 -9.47
CA LEU A 609 -14.48 8.98 -9.72
C LEU A 609 -15.90 8.50 -9.39
N VAL A 610 -16.22 7.24 -9.69
CA VAL A 610 -17.49 6.61 -9.27
C VAL A 610 -17.61 6.60 -7.75
N GLN A 611 -16.57 6.14 -7.04
CA GLN A 611 -16.55 6.18 -5.56
C GLN A 611 -16.67 7.60 -5.00
N ALA A 612 -16.06 8.59 -5.66
CA ALA A 612 -16.17 9.99 -5.27
C ALA A 612 -17.59 10.52 -5.40
N ARG A 613 -18.30 10.18 -6.48
CA ARG A 613 -19.72 10.52 -6.68
C ARG A 613 -20.63 9.83 -5.66
N ASP A 614 -20.42 8.55 -5.39
CA ASP A 614 -21.17 7.82 -4.36
C ASP A 614 -20.94 8.42 -2.95
N LEU A 615 -19.73 8.89 -2.68
CA LEU A 615 -19.42 9.61 -1.44
C LEU A 615 -20.08 11.00 -1.41
N GLN A 616 -20.09 11.73 -2.53
CA GLN A 616 -20.78 13.02 -2.67
C GLN A 616 -22.27 12.90 -2.37
N ASP A 617 -22.95 11.88 -2.90
CA ASP A 617 -24.38 11.66 -2.64
C ASP A 617 -24.67 11.42 -1.16
N ARG A 618 -23.81 10.64 -0.48
CA ARG A 618 -23.91 10.42 0.97
C ARG A 618 -23.70 11.71 1.77
N ILE A 619 -22.65 12.48 1.45
CA ILE A 619 -22.37 13.76 2.12
C ILE A 619 -23.50 14.75 1.86
N ARG A 620 -24.06 14.78 0.65
CA ARG A 620 -25.23 15.60 0.31
C ARG A 620 -26.42 15.24 1.20
N ALA A 621 -26.73 13.95 1.34
CA ALA A 621 -27.83 13.51 2.19
C ALA A 621 -27.61 13.91 3.67
N GLN A 622 -26.38 13.78 4.17
CA GLN A 622 -26.00 14.23 5.52
C GLN A 622 -26.16 15.75 5.68
N PHE A 623 -25.72 16.53 4.70
CA PHE A 623 -25.85 17.99 4.68
C PHE A 623 -27.33 18.43 4.70
N LEU A 624 -28.17 17.79 3.89
CA LEU A 624 -29.61 18.08 3.87
C LEU A 624 -30.27 17.70 5.20
N SER A 625 -29.89 16.58 5.82
CA SER A 625 -30.40 16.20 7.14
C SER A 625 -29.97 17.21 8.21
N ALA A 626 -28.68 17.59 8.24
CA ALA A 626 -28.16 18.58 9.16
C ALA A 626 -28.86 19.94 8.99
N THR A 627 -29.13 20.35 7.74
CA THR A 627 -29.84 21.59 7.44
C THR A 627 -31.27 21.57 7.98
N ARG A 628 -32.02 20.48 7.73
CA ARG A 628 -33.37 20.28 8.27
C ARG A 628 -33.42 20.30 9.79
N GLU A 629 -32.43 19.69 10.44
CA GLU A 629 -32.35 19.66 11.90
C GLU A 629 -31.95 21.01 12.49
N THR A 630 -31.30 21.87 11.70
CA THR A 630 -30.83 23.19 12.12
C THR A 630 -31.90 24.26 11.97
N PHE A 631 -32.63 24.28 10.86
CA PHE A 631 -33.62 25.31 10.54
C PHE A 631 -35.05 24.79 10.71
N THR A 632 -35.50 24.70 11.95
CA THR A 632 -36.75 24.03 12.32
C THR A 632 -37.92 25.00 12.59
N THR A 633 -37.68 26.30 12.64
CA THR A 633 -38.69 27.28 13.08
C THR A 633 -38.72 28.50 12.19
N LEU A 634 -39.90 28.78 11.62
CA LEU A 634 -40.18 29.99 10.86
C LEU A 634 -40.91 31.01 11.74
N TYR A 635 -40.36 32.22 11.85
CA TYR A 635 -40.94 33.37 12.54
C TYR A 635 -41.47 34.38 11.53
N PHE A 636 -42.69 34.87 11.76
CA PHE A 636 -43.36 35.82 10.88
C PHE A 636 -44.28 36.78 11.67
N PRO A 637 -44.49 38.02 11.18
CA PRO A 637 -45.23 39.04 11.89
C PRO A 637 -46.75 38.82 11.83
N VAL A 638 -47.44 38.84 12.97
CA VAL A 638 -48.91 38.81 13.08
C VAL A 638 -49.35 39.65 14.28
N ALA A 639 -50.27 40.60 14.06
CA ALA A 639 -50.94 41.37 15.13
C ALA A 639 -49.96 41.95 16.20
N ASP A 640 -48.92 42.61 15.70
CA ASP A 640 -47.84 43.30 16.41
C ASP A 640 -46.91 42.40 17.24
N ARG A 641 -46.83 41.12 16.86
CA ARG A 641 -45.93 40.13 17.47
C ARG A 641 -45.28 39.28 16.38
N LEU A 642 -44.15 38.66 16.69
CA LEU A 642 -43.62 37.56 15.90
C LEU A 642 -44.26 36.25 16.35
N MET A 643 -44.98 35.61 15.46
CA MET A 643 -45.46 34.24 15.63
C MET A 643 -44.42 33.26 15.10
N SER A 644 -44.36 32.07 15.70
CA SER A 644 -43.54 30.96 15.23
C SER A 644 -44.39 29.83 14.66
N ALA A 645 -43.80 29.07 13.74
CA ALA A 645 -44.33 27.81 13.24
C ALA A 645 -43.19 26.81 13.02
N ASP A 646 -43.48 25.54 13.26
CA ASP A 646 -42.57 24.45 12.90
C ASP A 646 -42.40 24.39 11.38
N PHE A 647 -41.16 24.21 10.94
CA PHE A 647 -40.77 24.16 9.54
C PHE A 647 -40.19 22.78 9.21
N PRO A 648 -40.98 21.88 8.59
CA PRO A 648 -40.62 20.46 8.50
C PRO A 648 -39.55 20.09 7.46
N MET A 649 -39.07 21.03 6.63
CA MET A 649 -38.12 20.81 5.51
C MET A 649 -38.27 19.43 4.83
N GLU A 650 -39.31 19.28 4.00
CA GLU A 650 -39.61 18.07 3.24
C GLU A 650 -38.76 18.00 1.95
N PHE A 651 -37.98 16.95 1.74
CA PHE A 651 -37.23 16.73 0.49
C PHE A 651 -38.01 15.77 -0.43
N ARG A 652 -38.21 16.13 -1.71
CA ARG A 652 -38.90 15.28 -2.69
C ARG A 652 -38.00 15.02 -3.89
N ASN A 653 -37.76 13.75 -4.23
CA ASN A 653 -36.98 13.34 -5.41
C ASN A 653 -35.60 14.04 -5.52
N ASN A 654 -34.84 14.15 -4.42
CA ASN A 654 -33.54 14.86 -4.34
C ASN A 654 -33.57 16.36 -4.71
N HIS A 655 -34.75 16.95 -4.83
CA HIS A 655 -34.94 18.39 -5.05
C HIS A 655 -35.59 19.03 -3.82
N TYR A 656 -35.13 20.23 -3.48
CA TYR A 656 -35.66 21.04 -2.40
C TYR A 656 -36.13 22.37 -2.95
N HIS A 657 -37.41 22.68 -2.77
CA HIS A 657 -37.99 23.98 -3.13
C HIS A 657 -38.32 24.74 -1.84
N GLY A 658 -37.37 25.56 -1.36
CA GLY A 658 -37.53 26.31 -0.12
C GLY A 658 -38.72 27.27 -0.16
N GLU A 659 -38.90 28.00 -1.27
CA GLU A 659 -40.00 28.96 -1.42
C GLU A 659 -41.38 28.30 -1.31
N GLU A 660 -41.58 27.12 -1.93
CA GLU A 660 -42.84 26.38 -1.87
C GLU A 660 -43.19 26.03 -0.41
N GLN A 661 -42.22 25.56 0.36
CA GLN A 661 -42.42 25.13 1.74
C GLN A 661 -42.65 26.30 2.69
N ILE A 662 -41.92 27.39 2.49
CA ILE A 662 -42.15 28.64 3.23
C ILE A 662 -43.58 29.12 2.96
N THR A 663 -44.00 29.15 1.69
CA THR A 663 -45.35 29.54 1.30
C THR A 663 -46.40 28.63 1.93
N LYS A 664 -46.24 27.30 1.84
CA LYS A 664 -47.14 26.31 2.46
C LYS A 664 -47.27 26.52 3.98
N THR A 665 -46.15 26.78 4.66
CA THR A 665 -46.11 27.02 6.11
C THR A 665 -46.85 28.31 6.47
N LEU A 666 -46.62 29.38 5.72
CA LEU A 666 -47.28 30.67 5.93
C LEU A 666 -48.78 30.60 5.61
N THR A 667 -49.19 29.87 4.58
CA THR A 667 -50.61 29.64 4.24
C THR A 667 -51.32 28.87 5.36
N ALA A 668 -50.69 27.81 5.89
CA ALA A 668 -51.25 27.02 7.00
C ALA A 668 -51.45 27.85 8.28
N LYS A 669 -50.66 28.91 8.47
CA LYS A 669 -50.80 29.87 9.58
C LYS A 669 -51.60 31.12 9.23
N ALA A 670 -52.30 31.11 8.08
CA ALA A 670 -53.07 32.24 7.54
C ALA A 670 -52.26 33.54 7.42
N LYS A 671 -50.92 33.46 7.33
CA LYS A 671 -50.07 34.62 7.08
C LYS A 671 -49.99 34.95 5.60
N TYR A 672 -49.99 33.94 4.72
CA TYR A 672 -50.01 34.11 3.27
C TYR A 672 -51.42 33.82 2.71
N THR A 673 -51.81 34.52 1.64
CA THR A 673 -53.06 34.28 0.89
C THR A 673 -52.78 34.26 -0.60
N ASP A 674 -53.30 33.24 -1.28
CA ASP A 674 -53.36 33.12 -2.75
C ASP A 674 -54.67 33.65 -3.32
N ASP A 675 -55.72 33.75 -2.49
CA ASP A 675 -56.96 34.43 -2.82
C ASP A 675 -56.75 35.96 -2.85
N ILE A 676 -56.48 36.45 -4.06
CA ILE A 676 -56.24 37.87 -4.36
C ILE A 676 -57.32 38.48 -5.27
N ALA A 677 -58.24 37.67 -5.76
CA ALA A 677 -59.25 38.06 -6.74
C ALA A 677 -60.67 38.12 -6.17
N SER A 678 -60.90 37.57 -4.98
CA SER A 678 -62.21 37.62 -4.33
C SER A 678 -62.54 38.99 -3.75
N ASP A 679 -63.83 39.24 -3.58
CA ASP A 679 -64.33 40.39 -2.81
C ASP A 679 -63.84 40.37 -1.35
N VAL A 680 -63.51 39.20 -0.80
CA VAL A 680 -62.96 39.07 0.55
C VAL A 680 -61.59 39.72 0.65
N PHE A 681 -60.74 39.58 -0.37
CA PHE A 681 -59.44 40.25 -0.41
C PHE A 681 -59.60 41.79 -0.46
N ARG A 682 -60.55 42.30 -1.27
CA ARG A 682 -60.88 43.74 -1.31
C ARG A 682 -61.34 44.25 0.06
N GLN A 683 -62.32 43.60 0.68
CA GLN A 683 -62.86 44.00 1.98
C GLN A 683 -61.77 43.98 3.08
N LYS A 684 -60.86 43.01 3.03
CA LYS A 684 -59.69 42.99 3.92
C LYS A 684 -58.76 44.19 3.66
N ALA A 685 -58.49 44.53 2.39
CA ALA A 685 -57.66 45.68 2.05
C ALA A 685 -58.28 46.99 2.56
N GLU A 686 -59.57 47.20 2.28
CA GLU A 686 -60.34 48.37 2.75
C GLU A 686 -60.33 48.47 4.28
N SER A 687 -60.60 47.37 4.99
CA SER A 687 -60.65 47.39 6.46
C SER A 687 -59.30 47.52 7.16
N LYS A 688 -58.21 46.95 6.59
CA LYS A 688 -56.90 46.90 7.26
C LYS A 688 -55.91 47.94 6.76
N LEU A 689 -56.03 48.39 5.51
CA LEU A 689 -55.07 49.30 4.88
C LEU A 689 -55.61 50.73 4.77
N PHE A 690 -56.90 50.93 4.54
CA PHE A 690 -57.47 52.28 4.45
C PHE A 690 -57.84 52.81 5.83
N THR A 691 -57.44 54.04 6.13
CA THR A 691 -57.85 54.79 7.33
C THR A 691 -58.73 55.98 7.02
N GLN A 692 -58.80 56.37 5.76
CA GLN A 692 -59.56 57.50 5.26
C GLN A 692 -60.22 57.11 3.94
N LYS A 693 -61.26 57.85 3.54
CA LYS A 693 -61.97 57.61 2.28
C LYS A 693 -61.11 57.87 1.03
N SER A 694 -60.10 58.72 1.12
CA SER A 694 -59.12 58.99 0.06
C SER A 694 -57.72 58.94 0.64
N MET A 695 -56.80 58.23 -0.02
CA MET A 695 -55.42 58.04 0.40
C MET A 695 -54.53 57.86 -0.83
N LEU A 696 -53.28 58.34 -0.74
CA LEU A 696 -52.27 58.05 -1.75
C LEU A 696 -51.99 56.54 -1.79
N TRP A 697 -51.88 55.97 -2.99
CA TRP A 697 -51.61 54.54 -3.15
C TRP A 697 -50.27 54.11 -2.52
N THR A 698 -49.27 55.00 -2.54
CA THR A 698 -47.99 54.82 -1.85
C THR A 698 -48.16 54.67 -0.33
N GLU A 699 -49.12 55.37 0.27
CA GLU A 699 -49.43 55.25 1.71
C GLU A 699 -50.18 53.94 2.00
N ILE A 700 -51.06 53.49 1.10
CA ILE A 700 -51.71 52.17 1.21
C ILE A 700 -50.66 51.05 1.18
N LYS A 701 -49.71 51.11 0.24
CA LYS A 701 -48.57 50.18 0.18
C LYS A 701 -47.68 50.27 1.42
N ARG A 702 -47.44 51.48 1.94
CA ARG A 702 -46.67 51.70 3.18
C ARG A 702 -47.36 51.06 4.38
N ARG A 703 -48.69 51.17 4.46
CA ARG A 703 -49.50 50.52 5.50
C ARG A 703 -49.50 49.01 5.35
N ALA A 704 -49.55 48.47 4.13
CA ALA A 704 -49.40 47.02 3.91
C ALA A 704 -48.04 46.50 4.40
N ALA A 705 -46.98 47.31 4.25
CA ALA A 705 -45.63 47.00 4.72
C ALA A 705 -45.43 47.17 6.24
N SER A 706 -46.24 48.00 6.89
CA SER A 706 -46.10 48.31 8.34
C SER A 706 -47.10 47.54 9.21
N ASN A 707 -48.30 47.28 8.70
CA ASN A 707 -49.38 46.59 9.42
C ASN A 707 -49.13 45.08 9.44
N THR A 708 -48.63 44.57 10.56
CA THR A 708 -48.32 43.15 10.78
C THR A 708 -49.55 42.23 10.71
N GLY A 709 -50.76 42.78 10.90
CA GLY A 709 -52.04 42.08 10.72
C GLY A 709 -52.48 41.92 9.26
N TRP A 710 -51.77 42.52 8.31
CA TRP A 710 -51.97 42.32 6.87
C TRP A 710 -51.31 41.01 6.41
N GLN A 711 -52.02 40.22 5.60
CA GLN A 711 -51.52 38.97 5.05
C GLN A 711 -50.50 39.25 3.93
N TRP A 712 -49.47 38.42 3.83
CA TRP A 712 -48.61 38.38 2.66
C TRP A 712 -49.37 37.77 1.48
N HIS A 713 -48.96 38.16 0.29
CA HIS A 713 -49.59 37.80 -0.97
C HIS A 713 -48.56 38.00 -2.09
N ARG A 714 -48.87 37.52 -3.28
CA ARG A 714 -48.06 37.75 -4.48
C ARG A 714 -47.79 39.26 -4.68
N ALA A 715 -46.59 39.60 -5.15
CA ALA A 715 -46.12 40.99 -5.20
C ALA A 715 -47.04 41.94 -6.01
N ASP A 716 -47.68 41.44 -7.07
CA ASP A 716 -48.57 42.22 -7.95
C ASP A 716 -50.02 42.35 -7.43
N ALA A 717 -50.37 41.69 -6.32
CA ALA A 717 -51.77 41.51 -5.93
C ALA A 717 -52.47 42.83 -5.55
N LEU A 718 -51.79 43.72 -4.84
CA LEU A 718 -52.37 45.02 -4.48
C LEU A 718 -52.58 45.90 -5.72
N ASP A 719 -51.60 45.95 -6.62
CA ASP A 719 -51.72 46.75 -7.84
C ASP A 719 -52.81 46.19 -8.77
N LYS A 720 -52.93 44.87 -8.89
CA LYS A 720 -54.05 44.23 -9.59
C LYS A 720 -55.39 44.52 -8.94
N LEU A 721 -55.47 44.51 -7.61
CA LEU A 721 -56.69 44.88 -6.89
C LEU A 721 -57.08 46.32 -7.18
N LYS A 722 -56.12 47.25 -7.17
CA LYS A 722 -56.34 48.65 -7.54
C LYS A 722 -56.91 48.75 -8.96
N ASP A 723 -56.24 48.16 -9.94
CA ASP A 723 -56.65 48.22 -11.34
C ASP A 723 -58.06 47.63 -11.54
N ASP A 724 -58.38 46.51 -10.89
CA ASP A 724 -59.69 45.87 -10.96
C ASP A 724 -60.78 46.74 -10.30
N CYS A 725 -60.51 47.32 -9.12
CA CYS A 725 -61.46 48.19 -8.43
C CYS A 725 -61.71 49.50 -9.19
N LEU A 726 -60.69 50.06 -9.86
CA LEU A 726 -60.85 51.23 -10.73
C LEU A 726 -61.67 50.89 -11.98
N ARG A 727 -61.40 49.75 -12.63
CA ARG A 727 -62.18 49.31 -13.81
C ARG A 727 -63.65 49.06 -13.49
N LYS A 728 -63.96 48.58 -12.28
CA LYS A 728 -65.32 48.32 -11.81
C LYS A 728 -66.00 49.54 -11.18
N ASP A 729 -65.36 50.72 -11.19
CA ASP A 729 -65.82 51.96 -10.54
C ASP A 729 -66.13 51.79 -9.03
N ILE A 730 -65.46 50.84 -8.38
CA ILE A 730 -65.57 50.60 -6.93
C ILE A 730 -64.68 51.59 -6.18
N TRP A 731 -63.47 51.83 -6.70
CA TRP A 731 -62.59 52.91 -6.27
C TRP A 731 -62.48 53.96 -7.37
N ARG A 732 -62.12 55.19 -7.02
CA ARG A 732 -61.93 56.29 -7.97
C ARG A 732 -60.59 56.99 -7.69
N GLU A 733 -59.85 57.31 -8.73
CA GLU A 733 -58.68 58.21 -8.63
C GLU A 733 -59.17 59.65 -8.65
N SER A 734 -58.70 60.45 -7.69
CA SER A 734 -59.06 61.86 -7.51
C SER A 734 -57.85 62.76 -7.67
#